data_AF-A0A067D3S6-F1
#
_entry.id   AF-A0A067D3S6-F1
#
_cell.length_a   1.000
_cell.length_b   1.000
_cell.length_c   1.000
_cell.angle_alpha   90.00
_cell.angle_beta   90.00
_cell.angle_gamma   90.00
#
_symmetry.space_group_name_H-M   'P 1'
#
loop_
_entity.id
_entity.type
_entity.pdbx_description
1 polymer ?
#
loop_
_entity_poly.entity_id
_entity_poly.type
_entity_poly.pdbx_seq_one_letter_code
_entity_poly.pdbx_strand_id
1 'polypeptide(L)'
;MEKPSMSSRFRFRDHQNLENSPLSNASSEISSASCDPADETELQSMAAKGINHLCSELLELKAESDENFHRNIFHNYAAFIRVFEEVEGMKKELTQLKSQVSFQRRLVKDLVNVYLKALSKESIELVVQESVTAEPSTPSEMETHISNVSETLDIILAENRINEAITILELERENVQRLQYDGDSPDVLARYECAISERKAMVMLQLTLVAENPRVSAAELQKALVQFCRLGDSHLATQLLLKYYHSRIATGIHRIESSKSFSHGVYIRELVKFVFSMISQAARSFVMLYGETSPYASEFIHWACEEIEVFVSNFNKYVKHVSELSGGLSTAVQAVQCTMSFCTLLETQRLELQPFLIKQIRPCMEEVLQIHIEHFKNVITIFSATDAWVLGRYLVSGIVNEARSSMVFGQQPEYCLLTNSGRKFITLFQAITAEITPLVSLQMEGSILGGLMDLFEEYVVILERAINSQTNVTEKGGSRINSAESLPQQISILANLSTLEHFVFGTFRGIFRDINQSDSFQQREFNSCMLFIQEVNDRLRAHFCQQLINQMMSIKAGSEHRPEACIVNVGDHNRLCDVMPSAAFQVLFLELRTVNKHAEENVFEPDWLMELLREVVQTLFLWISNNKEMWALTEEDLTRQNSDVYDQ
;
A
#
# COMPACT_ATOMS: atom_id res chain seq x y z
N MET A 1 -44.56 -13.83 -5.85
CA MET A 1 -45.31 -13.01 -4.89
C MET A 1 -44.32 -12.37 -3.94
N GLU A 2 -44.31 -11.04 -3.99
CA GLU A 2 -43.69 -10.02 -3.13
C GLU A 2 -42.35 -10.29 -2.43
N LYS A 3 -41.31 -9.56 -2.90
CA LYS A 3 -40.03 -9.33 -2.23
C LYS A 3 -40.19 -8.22 -1.18
N PRO A 4 -39.62 -8.32 0.03
CA PRO A 4 -39.55 -7.17 0.91
C PRO A 4 -38.42 -6.24 0.47
N SER A 5 -38.80 -5.04 0.02
CA SER A 5 -37.92 -3.90 -0.19
C SER A 5 -37.63 -3.27 1.17
N MET A 6 -36.42 -3.46 1.72
CA MET A 6 -35.92 -2.62 2.81
C MET A 6 -35.08 -1.49 2.23
N SER A 7 -35.75 -0.35 2.01
CA SER A 7 -35.13 0.94 1.78
C SER A 7 -35.35 1.80 3.04
N SER A 8 -34.47 1.69 4.04
CA SER A 8 -34.39 2.70 5.11
C SER A 8 -33.58 3.90 4.59
N ARG A 9 -34.26 4.78 3.86
CA ARG A 9 -33.73 6.09 3.47
C ARG A 9 -33.88 7.00 4.68
N PHE A 10 -32.79 7.31 5.37
CA PHE A 10 -32.76 8.44 6.31
C PHE A 10 -33.03 9.72 5.52
N ARG A 11 -34.19 10.34 5.75
CA ARG A 11 -34.50 11.70 5.30
C ARG A 11 -34.38 12.61 6.51
N PHE A 12 -33.35 13.45 6.52
CA PHE A 12 -33.31 14.62 7.39
C PHE A 12 -34.48 15.54 7.02
N ARG A 13 -35.33 15.88 7.99
CA ARG A 13 -36.29 16.98 7.83
C ARG A 13 -35.57 18.27 8.19
N ASP A 14 -35.28 19.09 7.20
CA ASP A 14 -34.89 20.48 7.42
C ASP A 14 -36.10 21.25 7.97
N HIS A 15 -36.00 21.71 9.22
CA HIS A 15 -36.93 22.70 9.76
C HIS A 15 -36.32 24.10 9.63
N GLN A 16 -36.63 24.79 8.54
CA GLN A 16 -36.63 26.25 8.49
C GLN A 16 -38.00 26.77 8.93
N ASN A 17 -37.97 27.71 9.89
CA ASN A 17 -38.97 28.71 10.26
C ASN A 17 -40.36 28.24 10.72
N LEU A 18 -40.70 28.52 11.99
CA LEU A 18 -41.85 29.39 12.30
C LEU A 18 -41.82 29.91 13.74
N GLU A 19 -41.88 31.24 13.86
CA GLU A 19 -42.26 31.98 15.07
C GLU A 19 -43.77 31.83 15.38
N ASN A 20 -44.07 31.87 16.68
CA ASN A 20 -45.24 32.41 17.38
C ASN A 20 -46.61 31.68 17.40
N SER A 21 -47.00 31.38 18.67
CA SER A 21 -48.34 31.41 19.30
C SER A 21 -49.16 30.09 19.43
N PRO A 22 -50.12 29.97 20.39
CA PRO A 22 -49.94 29.13 21.58
C PRO A 22 -51.15 28.19 21.90
N LEU A 23 -51.02 27.46 23.02
CA LEU A 23 -52.06 26.78 23.82
C LEU A 23 -52.70 25.49 23.26
N SER A 24 -52.48 24.36 23.94
CA SER A 24 -53.48 23.80 24.88
C SER A 24 -53.03 22.51 25.57
N ASN A 25 -53.62 22.33 26.75
CA ASN A 25 -53.33 21.48 27.89
C ASN A 25 -53.53 19.94 27.74
N ALA A 26 -53.07 19.27 28.80
CA ALA A 26 -53.43 17.95 29.35
C ALA A 26 -52.45 16.82 28.94
N SER A 27 -51.82 16.05 29.83
CA SER A 27 -52.20 15.69 31.20
C SER A 27 -51.01 15.07 31.97
N SER A 28 -50.82 15.57 33.21
CA SER A 28 -50.49 14.91 34.48
C SER A 28 -49.55 13.69 34.58
N GLU A 29 -48.52 13.91 35.41
CA GLU A 29 -48.06 13.09 36.57
C GLU A 29 -47.20 11.85 36.25
N ILE A 30 -46.00 11.68 36.82
CA ILE A 30 -45.73 11.45 38.24
C ILE A 30 -44.34 11.99 38.66
N SER A 31 -44.33 12.61 39.83
CA SER A 31 -43.25 13.30 40.53
C SER A 31 -42.08 12.41 40.98
N SER A 32 -40.86 12.95 40.90
CA SER A 32 -39.76 12.61 41.81
C SER A 32 -39.27 13.89 42.49
N ALA A 33 -38.98 13.77 43.77
CA ALA A 33 -38.86 14.86 44.73
C ALA A 33 -37.50 15.58 44.67
N SER A 34 -37.61 16.92 44.75
CA SER A 34 -36.75 17.90 45.45
C SER A 34 -35.25 17.97 45.16
N CYS A 35 -34.84 19.08 44.52
CA CYS A 35 -34.04 20.11 45.18
C CYS A 35 -34.35 21.48 44.55
N ASP A 36 -34.53 22.49 45.40
CA ASP A 36 -35.02 23.83 45.08
C ASP A 36 -34.09 24.66 44.16
N PRO A 37 -34.66 25.68 43.46
CA PRO A 37 -33.98 26.47 42.45
C PRO A 37 -33.25 27.66 43.09
N ALA A 38 -31.97 27.83 42.75
CA ALA A 38 -31.30 29.11 42.85
C ALA A 38 -31.10 29.62 41.43
N ASP A 39 -31.65 30.81 41.17
CA ASP A 39 -31.49 31.64 39.98
C ASP A 39 -30.13 31.48 39.29
N GLU A 40 -30.13 30.94 38.07
CA GLU A 40 -29.20 31.39 37.03
C GLU A 40 -29.94 31.41 35.69
N THR A 41 -30.72 32.48 35.50
CA THR A 41 -31.10 32.94 34.18
C THR A 41 -29.84 33.31 33.39
N GLU A 42 -29.67 32.57 32.29
CA GLU A 42 -29.49 33.17 30.97
C GLU A 42 -28.10 33.71 30.63
N LEU A 43 -27.13 32.79 30.48
CA LEU A 43 -26.00 32.94 29.55
C LEU A 43 -25.59 31.53 29.03
N GLN A 44 -26.53 30.80 28.44
CA GLN A 44 -26.18 29.54 27.76
C GLN A 44 -25.39 29.86 26.48
N SER A 45 -24.08 29.65 26.53
CA SER A 45 -23.20 29.71 25.35
C SER A 45 -23.75 28.81 24.24
N MET A 46 -23.46 29.13 22.98
CA MET A 46 -23.86 28.30 21.83
C MET A 46 -23.43 26.83 21.99
N ALA A 47 -22.33 26.58 22.70
CA ALA A 47 -21.88 25.24 23.07
C ALA A 47 -22.83 24.56 24.06
N ALA A 48 -23.33 25.26 25.09
CA ALA A 48 -24.29 24.70 26.06
C ALA A 48 -25.63 24.34 25.40
N LYS A 49 -26.12 25.19 24.48
CA LYS A 49 -27.33 24.88 23.68
C LYS A 49 -27.11 23.69 22.75
N GLY A 50 -25.94 23.62 22.10
CA GLY A 50 -25.57 22.47 21.25
C GLY A 50 -25.45 21.16 22.02
N ILE A 51 -24.88 21.19 23.22
CA ILE A 51 -24.78 20.01 24.10
C ILE A 51 -26.18 19.57 24.55
N ASN A 52 -27.06 20.49 24.95
CA ASN A 52 -28.44 20.16 25.33
C ASN A 52 -29.25 19.58 24.17
N HIS A 53 -29.04 20.08 22.94
CA HIS A 53 -29.64 19.52 21.74
C HIS A 53 -29.16 18.09 21.48
N LEU A 54 -27.85 17.86 21.51
CA LEU A 54 -27.27 16.52 21.33
C LEU A 54 -27.76 15.54 22.40
N CYS A 55 -27.86 15.97 23.66
CA CYS A 55 -28.40 15.15 24.74
C CYS A 55 -29.87 14.80 24.52
N SER A 56 -30.66 15.73 23.94
CA SER A 56 -32.07 15.48 23.60
C SER A 56 -32.20 14.48 22.44
N GLU A 57 -31.39 14.64 21.39
CA GLU A 57 -31.33 13.69 20.26
C GLU A 57 -30.88 12.29 20.71
N LEU A 58 -29.92 12.20 21.63
CA LEU A 58 -29.47 10.93 22.20
C LEU A 58 -30.58 10.24 23.01
N LEU A 59 -31.40 11.00 23.73
CA LEU A 59 -32.53 10.46 24.47
C LEU A 59 -33.64 9.98 23.53
N GLU A 60 -33.91 10.71 22.45
CA GLU A 60 -34.89 10.32 21.43
C GLU A 60 -34.43 9.06 20.68
N LEU A 61 -33.16 9.01 20.24
CA LEU A 61 -32.56 7.85 19.59
C LEU A 61 -32.59 6.61 20.49
N LYS A 62 -32.35 6.79 21.80
CA LYS A 62 -32.44 5.71 22.77
C LYS A 62 -33.86 5.17 22.87
N ALA A 63 -34.86 6.05 22.98
CA ALA A 63 -36.26 5.63 23.05
C ALA A 63 -36.69 4.87 21.78
N GLU A 64 -36.32 5.36 20.60
CA GLU A 64 -36.65 4.72 19.33
C GLU A 64 -35.89 3.38 19.13
N SER A 65 -34.64 3.30 19.60
CA SER A 65 -33.86 2.06 19.63
C SER A 65 -34.49 1.01 20.54
N ASP A 66 -34.92 1.39 21.75
CA ASP A 66 -35.55 0.48 22.72
C ASP A 66 -36.89 -0.05 22.18
N GLU A 67 -37.70 0.80 21.54
CA GLU A 67 -38.95 0.37 20.91
C GLU A 67 -38.70 -0.57 19.72
N ASN A 68 -37.71 -0.27 18.88
CA ASN A 68 -37.35 -1.14 17.77
C ASN A 68 -36.79 -2.49 18.24
N PHE A 69 -36.00 -2.50 19.31
CA PHE A 69 -35.49 -3.70 19.96
C PHE A 69 -36.63 -4.57 20.49
N HIS A 70 -37.57 -3.98 21.24
CA HIS A 70 -38.75 -4.69 21.74
C HIS A 70 -39.59 -5.24 20.58
N ARG A 71 -39.88 -4.44 19.55
CA ARG A 71 -40.63 -4.89 18.38
C ARG A 71 -39.96 -6.07 17.67
N ASN A 72 -38.64 -6.03 17.53
CA ASN A 72 -37.86 -7.10 16.91
C ASN A 72 -37.93 -8.39 17.75
N ILE A 73 -37.75 -8.28 19.07
CA ILE A 73 -37.91 -9.41 19.98
C ILE A 73 -39.30 -10.01 19.85
N PHE A 74 -40.37 -9.22 20.01
CA PHE A 74 -41.73 -9.74 19.98
C PHE A 74 -42.13 -10.33 18.63
N HIS A 75 -41.64 -9.75 17.52
CA HIS A 75 -41.89 -10.28 16.17
C HIS A 75 -41.21 -11.64 15.96
N ASN A 76 -39.98 -11.78 16.44
CA ASN A 76 -39.20 -13.02 16.28
C ASN A 76 -39.51 -14.07 17.35
N TYR A 77 -40.08 -13.70 18.50
CA TYR A 77 -40.41 -14.64 19.58
C TYR A 77 -41.44 -15.68 19.14
N ALA A 78 -42.46 -15.26 18.37
CA ALA A 78 -43.45 -16.19 17.82
C ALA A 78 -42.86 -17.15 16.78
N ALA A 79 -41.88 -16.70 15.99
CA ALA A 79 -41.13 -17.56 15.08
C ALA A 79 -40.25 -18.56 15.84
N PHE A 80 -39.58 -18.11 16.91
CA PHE A 80 -38.76 -18.95 17.77
C PHE A 80 -39.57 -20.04 18.46
N ILE A 81 -40.74 -19.71 19.02
CA ILE A 81 -41.64 -20.71 19.63
C ILE A 81 -42.09 -21.76 18.60
N ARG A 82 -42.51 -21.33 17.40
CA ARG A 82 -42.90 -22.26 16.33
C ARG A 82 -41.77 -23.22 15.95
N VAL A 83 -40.54 -22.71 15.80
CA VAL A 83 -39.38 -23.56 15.52
C VAL A 83 -39.12 -24.53 16.66
N PHE A 84 -39.27 -24.10 17.91
CA PHE A 84 -39.08 -24.97 19.08
C PHE A 84 -40.13 -26.09 19.15
N GLU A 85 -41.40 -25.77 18.88
CA GLU A 85 -42.49 -26.74 18.78
C GLU A 85 -42.26 -27.74 17.63
N GLU A 86 -41.79 -27.26 16.48
CA GLU A 86 -41.44 -28.09 15.33
C GLU A 86 -40.29 -29.05 15.64
N VAL A 87 -39.25 -28.58 16.34
CA VAL A 87 -38.14 -29.41 16.82
C VAL A 87 -38.62 -30.46 17.84
N GLU A 88 -39.58 -30.12 18.70
CA GLU A 88 -40.20 -31.10 19.61
C GLU A 88 -41.01 -32.16 18.85
N GLY A 89 -41.73 -31.74 17.79
CA GLY A 89 -42.42 -32.64 16.86
C GLY A 89 -41.44 -33.60 16.16
N MET A 90 -40.36 -33.07 15.59
CA MET A 90 -39.30 -33.87 14.96
C MET A 90 -38.65 -34.85 15.93
N LYS A 91 -38.49 -34.47 17.21
CA LYS A 91 -37.97 -35.38 18.25
C LYS A 91 -38.91 -36.58 18.46
N LYS A 92 -40.23 -36.36 18.46
CA LYS A 92 -41.23 -37.45 18.57
C LYS A 92 -41.14 -38.37 17.35
N GLU A 93 -41.07 -37.82 16.15
CA GLU A 93 -40.89 -38.59 14.91
C GLU A 93 -39.60 -39.40 14.91
N LEU A 94 -38.49 -38.83 15.38
CA LEU A 94 -37.20 -39.53 15.51
C LEU A 94 -37.29 -40.70 16.50
N THR A 95 -38.01 -40.53 17.62
CA THR A 95 -38.24 -41.65 18.55
C THR A 95 -39.10 -42.75 17.94
N GLN A 96 -40.08 -42.39 17.11
CA GLN A 96 -40.90 -43.34 16.37
C GLN A 96 -40.06 -44.09 15.32
N LEU A 97 -39.23 -43.39 14.55
CA LEU A 97 -38.32 -44.00 13.58
C LEU A 97 -37.33 -44.96 14.28
N LYS A 98 -36.76 -44.55 15.41
CA LYS A 98 -35.89 -45.42 16.23
C LYS A 98 -36.61 -46.71 16.66
N SER A 99 -37.89 -46.62 17.01
CA SER A 99 -38.70 -47.78 17.36
C SER A 99 -38.95 -48.70 16.15
N GLN A 100 -39.26 -48.13 14.98
CA GLN A 100 -39.48 -48.88 13.74
C GLN A 100 -38.21 -49.57 13.26
N VAL A 101 -37.07 -48.89 13.29
CA VAL A 101 -35.76 -49.49 12.95
C VAL A 101 -35.40 -50.60 13.93
N SER A 102 -35.69 -50.43 15.22
CA SER A 102 -35.46 -51.49 16.22
C SER A 102 -36.37 -52.70 16.01
N PHE A 103 -37.61 -52.47 15.56
CA PHE A 103 -38.54 -53.52 15.17
C PHE A 103 -38.09 -54.25 13.91
N GLN A 104 -37.69 -53.52 12.85
CA GLN A 104 -37.12 -54.11 11.63
C GLN A 104 -35.85 -54.91 11.93
N ARG A 105 -34.97 -54.42 12.81
CA ARG A 105 -33.78 -55.16 13.26
C ARG A 105 -34.15 -56.49 13.91
N ARG A 106 -35.23 -56.52 14.71
CA ARG A 106 -35.72 -57.76 15.32
C ARG A 106 -36.24 -58.73 14.26
N LEU A 107 -37.04 -58.24 13.30
CA LEU A 107 -37.53 -59.05 12.19
C LEU A 107 -36.39 -59.63 11.34
N VAL A 108 -35.35 -58.85 11.06
CA VAL A 108 -34.17 -59.34 10.34
C VAL A 108 -33.43 -60.40 11.15
N LYS A 109 -33.23 -60.20 12.46
CA LYS A 109 -32.65 -61.23 13.34
C LYS A 109 -33.49 -62.51 13.37
N ASP A 110 -34.81 -62.38 13.41
CA ASP A 110 -35.72 -63.52 13.40
C ASP A 110 -35.67 -64.25 12.05
N LEU A 111 -35.63 -63.52 10.93
CA LEU A 111 -35.48 -64.08 9.58
C LEU A 111 -34.13 -64.80 9.42
N VAL A 112 -33.04 -64.20 9.89
CA VAL A 112 -31.70 -64.81 9.89
C VAL A 112 -31.68 -66.07 10.74
N ASN A 113 -32.30 -66.06 11.93
CA ASN A 113 -32.40 -67.25 12.79
C ASN A 113 -33.25 -68.36 12.15
N VAL A 114 -34.32 -68.01 11.42
CA VAL A 114 -35.15 -68.98 10.68
C VAL A 114 -34.38 -69.55 9.48
N TYR A 115 -33.64 -68.71 8.76
CA TYR A 115 -32.81 -69.13 7.63
C TYR A 115 -31.65 -70.04 8.07
N LEU A 116 -30.98 -69.71 9.18
CA LEU A 116 -29.95 -70.55 9.79
C LEU A 116 -30.51 -71.90 10.29
N LYS A 117 -31.73 -71.92 10.84
CA LYS A 117 -32.41 -73.18 11.22
C LYS A 117 -32.92 -73.99 10.02
N ALA A 118 -33.25 -73.34 8.90
CA ALA A 118 -33.64 -74.01 7.67
C ALA A 118 -32.42 -74.66 7.00
N LEU A 119 -31.32 -73.91 6.88
CA LEU A 119 -30.03 -74.41 6.39
C LEU A 119 -29.48 -75.57 7.24
N SER A 120 -29.63 -75.51 8.58
CA SER A 120 -29.18 -76.61 9.46
C SER A 120 -30.05 -77.87 9.37
N LYS A 121 -31.28 -77.78 8.85
CA LYS A 121 -32.15 -78.95 8.60
C LYS A 121 -31.92 -79.51 7.21
N GLU A 122 -31.74 -78.63 6.22
CA GLU A 122 -31.48 -79.01 4.83
C GLU A 122 -30.07 -79.61 4.65
N SER A 123 -29.10 -79.21 5.47
CA SER A 123 -27.76 -79.83 5.51
C SER A 123 -27.71 -81.23 6.15
N ILE A 124 -28.75 -81.65 6.87
CA ILE A 124 -28.82 -82.99 7.48
C ILE A 124 -29.48 -84.00 6.50
N GLU A 125 -30.31 -83.55 5.56
CA GLU A 125 -30.99 -84.42 4.59
C GLU A 125 -30.21 -84.64 3.27
N LEU A 126 -29.18 -83.84 2.97
CA LEU A 126 -28.39 -83.96 1.73
C LEU A 126 -27.04 -84.71 1.87
N VAL A 127 -26.65 -85.17 3.07
CA VAL A 127 -25.31 -85.78 3.33
C VAL A 127 -25.29 -87.31 3.12
N VAL A 128 -26.37 -87.93 2.64
CA VAL A 128 -26.38 -89.37 2.30
C VAL A 128 -26.51 -89.57 0.79
N GLN A 129 -25.48 -89.20 0.01
CA GLN A 129 -25.04 -89.95 -1.18
C GLN A 129 -23.77 -89.27 -1.77
N GLU A 130 -22.78 -90.09 -2.11
CA GLU A 130 -21.57 -89.81 -2.92
C GLU A 130 -20.36 -89.14 -2.24
N SER A 131 -19.45 -90.04 -1.86
CA SER A 131 -18.03 -89.86 -1.57
C SER A 131 -17.22 -89.31 -2.75
N VAL A 132 -16.41 -88.27 -2.53
CA VAL A 132 -14.94 -88.29 -2.70
C VAL A 132 -14.35 -87.27 -1.73
N THR A 133 -13.37 -87.71 -0.96
CA THR A 133 -12.59 -87.01 0.04
C THR A 133 -11.98 -85.69 -0.44
N ALA A 134 -12.48 -84.57 0.08
CA ALA A 134 -11.67 -83.43 0.50
C ALA A 134 -12.25 -83.01 1.85
N GLU A 135 -11.49 -83.20 2.93
CA GLU A 135 -11.84 -82.62 4.23
C GLU A 135 -12.06 -81.11 4.02
N PRO A 136 -13.12 -80.49 4.60
CA PRO A 136 -13.13 -79.05 4.72
C PRO A 136 -11.96 -78.72 5.62
N SER A 137 -10.86 -78.25 5.03
CA SER A 137 -9.72 -77.74 5.79
C SER A 137 -10.28 -76.72 6.77
N THR A 138 -10.21 -77.04 8.06
CA THR A 138 -10.57 -76.11 9.13
C THR A 138 -9.91 -74.77 8.81
N PRO A 139 -10.67 -73.66 8.74
CA PRO A 139 -10.10 -72.37 8.41
C PRO A 139 -8.91 -72.13 9.34
N SER A 140 -7.78 -71.78 8.74
CA SER A 140 -6.57 -71.47 9.49
C SER A 140 -6.91 -70.44 10.57
N GLU A 141 -6.25 -70.49 11.74
CA GLU A 141 -6.41 -69.47 12.79
C GLU A 141 -6.30 -68.05 12.20
N MET A 142 -5.45 -67.89 11.17
CA MET A 142 -5.32 -66.66 10.39
C MET A 142 -6.59 -66.28 9.62
N GLU A 143 -7.24 -67.20 8.90
CA GLU A 143 -8.48 -66.90 8.17
C GLU A 143 -9.62 -66.49 9.12
N THR A 144 -9.69 -67.11 10.31
CA THR A 144 -10.66 -66.69 11.33
C THR A 144 -10.35 -65.31 11.90
N HIS A 145 -9.07 -64.96 12.08
CA HIS A 145 -8.65 -63.61 12.47
C HIS A 145 -9.03 -62.57 11.42
N ILE A 146 -8.77 -62.84 10.13
CA ILE A 146 -9.15 -61.96 9.01
C ILE A 146 -10.64 -61.66 9.03
N SER A 147 -11.49 -62.68 9.16
CA SER A 147 -12.95 -62.51 9.21
C SER A 147 -13.41 -61.72 10.43
N ASN A 148 -12.86 -62.01 11.62
CA ASN A 148 -13.24 -61.33 12.86
C ASN A 148 -12.87 -59.84 12.85
N VAL A 149 -11.65 -59.51 12.39
CA VAL A 149 -11.18 -58.13 12.25
C VAL A 149 -12.04 -57.38 11.23
N SER A 150 -12.34 -58.03 10.10
CA SER A 150 -13.17 -57.46 9.04
C SER A 150 -14.59 -57.13 9.52
N GLU A 151 -15.26 -58.06 10.20
CA GLU A 151 -16.60 -57.87 10.77
C GLU A 151 -16.59 -56.78 11.85
N THR A 152 -15.57 -56.76 12.71
CA THR A 152 -15.43 -55.75 13.77
C THR A 152 -15.27 -54.35 13.16
N LEU A 153 -14.43 -54.20 12.14
CA LEU A 153 -14.26 -52.94 11.43
C LEU A 153 -15.56 -52.50 10.75
N ASP A 154 -16.29 -53.41 10.09
CA ASP A 154 -17.56 -53.07 9.43
C ASP A 154 -18.62 -52.58 10.42
N ILE A 155 -18.70 -53.20 11.60
CA ILE A 155 -19.59 -52.75 12.69
C ILE A 155 -19.21 -51.33 13.15
N ILE A 156 -17.92 -51.09 13.41
CA ILE A 156 -17.43 -49.80 13.91
C ILE A 156 -17.61 -48.69 12.85
N LEU A 157 -17.41 -49.01 11.57
CA LEU A 157 -17.65 -48.09 10.45
C LEU A 157 -19.14 -47.76 10.30
N ALA A 158 -20.02 -48.75 10.48
CA ALA A 158 -21.47 -48.53 10.49
C ALA A 158 -21.92 -47.66 11.69
N GLU A 159 -21.23 -47.76 12.82
CA GLU A 159 -21.45 -46.92 14.01
C GLU A 159 -20.78 -45.53 13.92
N ASN A 160 -20.09 -45.23 12.81
CA ASN A 160 -19.32 -43.99 12.59
C ASN A 160 -18.25 -43.71 13.66
N ARG A 161 -17.71 -44.77 14.28
CA ARG A 161 -16.67 -44.69 15.31
C ARG A 161 -15.27 -44.68 14.68
N ILE A 162 -15.03 -43.67 13.84
CA ILE A 162 -13.85 -43.57 12.96
C ILE A 162 -12.52 -43.66 13.71
N ASN A 163 -12.42 -43.04 14.89
CA ASN A 163 -11.21 -43.08 15.71
C ASN A 163 -10.81 -44.51 16.09
N GLU A 164 -11.80 -45.34 16.42
CA GLU A 164 -11.58 -46.71 16.86
C GLU A 164 -11.24 -47.62 15.67
N ALA A 165 -11.89 -47.38 14.53
CA ALA A 165 -11.51 -48.03 13.28
C ALA A 165 -10.04 -47.75 12.91
N ILE A 166 -9.58 -46.51 13.05
CA ILE A 166 -8.18 -46.14 12.78
C ILE A 166 -7.22 -46.85 13.74
N THR A 167 -7.52 -46.91 15.04
CA THR A 167 -6.66 -47.61 16.00
C THR A 167 -6.54 -49.10 15.70
N ILE A 168 -7.63 -49.73 15.26
CA ILE A 168 -7.61 -51.15 14.86
C ILE A 168 -6.78 -51.30 13.57
N LEU A 169 -6.97 -50.44 12.57
CA LEU A 169 -6.20 -50.48 11.32
C LEU A 169 -4.69 -50.25 11.53
N GLU A 170 -4.30 -49.40 12.48
CA GLU A 170 -2.89 -49.21 12.86
C GLU A 170 -2.31 -50.47 13.50
N LEU A 171 -3.03 -51.07 14.46
CA LEU A 171 -2.60 -52.31 15.12
C LEU A 171 -2.45 -53.45 14.12
N GLU A 172 -3.40 -53.59 13.21
CA GLU A 172 -3.37 -54.67 12.22
C GLU A 172 -2.32 -54.45 11.14
N ARG A 173 -1.98 -53.20 10.80
CA ARG A 173 -0.82 -52.91 9.93
C ARG A 173 0.48 -53.44 10.56
N GLU A 174 0.69 -53.21 11.85
CA GLU A 174 1.86 -53.74 12.56
C GLU A 174 1.85 -55.26 12.62
N ASN A 175 0.68 -55.87 12.83
CA ASN A 175 0.53 -57.32 12.83
C ASN A 175 0.88 -57.91 11.45
N VAL A 176 0.36 -57.34 10.35
CA VAL A 176 0.71 -57.74 8.98
C VAL A 176 2.21 -57.66 8.73
N GLN A 177 2.87 -56.58 9.19
CA GLN A 177 4.32 -56.45 9.07
C GLN A 177 5.08 -57.51 9.86
N ARG A 178 4.62 -57.91 11.06
CA ARG A 178 5.23 -59.01 11.83
C ARG A 178 5.03 -60.36 11.15
N LEU A 179 3.84 -60.60 10.58
CA LEU A 179 3.47 -61.85 9.92
C LEU A 179 4.23 -62.09 8.61
N GLN A 180 4.65 -61.02 7.91
CA GLN A 180 5.54 -61.14 6.74
C GLN A 180 6.90 -61.79 7.06
N TYR A 181 7.33 -61.79 8.33
CA TYR A 181 8.58 -62.43 8.76
C TYR A 181 8.42 -63.89 9.21
N ASP A 182 7.20 -64.35 9.49
CA ASP A 182 6.94 -65.64 10.15
C ASP A 182 6.62 -66.80 9.17
N GLY A 183 6.69 -66.53 7.86
CA GLY A 183 6.66 -67.59 6.83
C GLY A 183 5.27 -68.12 6.47
N ASP A 184 4.20 -67.35 6.71
CA ASP A 184 2.84 -67.71 6.31
C ASP A 184 2.65 -67.78 4.77
N SER A 185 1.61 -68.50 4.33
CA SER A 185 1.27 -68.65 2.91
C SER A 185 1.03 -67.29 2.25
N PRO A 186 1.72 -66.97 1.12
CA PRO A 186 1.60 -65.68 0.43
C PRO A 186 0.16 -65.32 0.04
N ASP A 187 -0.68 -66.32 -0.26
CA ASP A 187 -2.06 -66.11 -0.71
C ASP A 187 -3.00 -65.65 0.43
N VAL A 188 -2.78 -66.14 1.66
CA VAL A 188 -3.58 -65.75 2.84
C VAL A 188 -3.21 -64.34 3.29
N LEU A 189 -1.92 -63.99 3.25
CA LEU A 189 -1.42 -62.65 3.54
C LEU A 189 -1.96 -61.62 2.53
N ALA A 190 -1.97 -61.95 1.23
CA ALA A 190 -2.53 -61.06 0.20
C ALA A 190 -4.04 -60.83 0.40
N ARG A 191 -4.80 -61.87 0.76
CA ARG A 191 -6.23 -61.73 1.11
C ARG A 191 -6.42 -60.83 2.33
N TYR A 192 -5.57 -60.94 3.34
CA TYR A 192 -5.65 -60.10 4.52
C TYR A 192 -5.32 -58.64 4.22
N GLU A 193 -4.22 -58.39 3.52
CA GLU A 193 -3.80 -57.05 3.09
C GLU A 193 -4.88 -56.37 2.24
N CYS A 194 -5.55 -57.12 1.37
CA CYS A 194 -6.67 -56.63 0.57
C CYS A 194 -7.86 -56.20 1.47
N ALA A 195 -8.27 -57.06 2.42
CA ALA A 195 -9.39 -56.78 3.31
C ALA A 195 -9.16 -55.56 4.23
N ILE A 196 -7.93 -55.40 4.74
CA ILE A 196 -7.52 -54.24 5.54
C ILE A 196 -7.44 -52.99 4.66
N SER A 197 -6.91 -53.09 3.44
CA SER A 197 -6.81 -51.97 2.50
C SER A 197 -8.18 -51.45 2.05
N GLU A 198 -9.15 -52.34 1.83
CA GLU A 198 -10.54 -51.97 1.51
C GLU A 198 -11.18 -51.15 2.63
N ARG A 199 -11.07 -51.61 3.88
CA ARG A 199 -11.60 -50.89 5.05
C ARG A 199 -10.86 -49.59 5.33
N LYS A 200 -9.54 -49.56 5.11
CA LYS A 200 -8.76 -48.32 5.11
C LYS A 200 -9.33 -47.33 4.08
N ALA A 201 -9.62 -47.77 2.86
CA ALA A 201 -10.21 -46.92 1.83
C ALA A 201 -11.61 -46.40 2.22
N MET A 202 -12.44 -47.22 2.87
CA MET A 202 -13.74 -46.78 3.41
C MET A 202 -13.59 -45.70 4.48
N VAL A 203 -12.65 -45.86 5.43
CA VAL A 203 -12.34 -44.82 6.42
C VAL A 203 -11.88 -43.54 5.74
N MET A 204 -10.94 -43.63 4.79
CA MET A 204 -10.44 -42.47 4.07
C MET A 204 -11.55 -41.74 3.31
N LEU A 205 -12.48 -42.46 2.68
CA LEU A 205 -13.63 -41.86 2.02
C LEU A 205 -14.51 -41.07 2.99
N GLN A 206 -14.80 -41.63 4.17
CA GLN A 206 -15.58 -40.93 5.20
C GLN A 206 -14.86 -39.68 5.72
N LEU A 207 -13.54 -39.75 5.92
CA LEU A 207 -12.73 -38.59 6.31
C LEU A 207 -12.71 -37.50 5.23
N THR A 208 -12.63 -37.89 3.95
CA THR A 208 -12.68 -36.94 2.82
C THR A 208 -14.02 -36.21 2.80
N LEU A 209 -15.13 -36.92 2.99
CA LEU A 209 -16.46 -36.31 3.07
C LEU A 209 -16.58 -35.28 4.21
N VAL A 210 -15.91 -35.52 5.35
CA VAL A 210 -15.85 -34.56 6.45
C VAL A 210 -14.99 -33.34 6.06
N ALA A 211 -13.81 -33.56 5.48
CA ALA A 211 -12.87 -32.51 5.12
C ALA A 211 -13.39 -31.60 3.98
N GLU A 212 -14.12 -32.16 3.02
CA GLU A 212 -14.69 -31.41 1.89
C GLU A 212 -16.02 -30.71 2.21
N ASN A 213 -16.58 -30.91 3.41
CA ASN A 213 -17.81 -30.27 3.81
C ASN A 213 -17.62 -28.73 3.91
N PRO A 214 -18.38 -27.90 3.17
CA PRO A 214 -18.22 -26.45 3.18
C PRO A 214 -18.41 -25.77 4.54
N ARG A 215 -19.08 -26.44 5.49
CA ARG A 215 -19.35 -25.93 6.84
C ARG A 215 -18.41 -26.49 7.90
N VAL A 216 -17.41 -27.28 7.52
CA VAL A 216 -16.46 -27.87 8.47
C VAL A 216 -15.70 -26.78 9.23
N SER A 217 -15.69 -26.89 10.55
CA SER A 217 -14.87 -26.00 11.37
C SER A 217 -13.39 -26.33 11.21
N ALA A 218 -12.50 -25.34 11.44
CA ALA A 218 -11.06 -25.56 11.34
C ALA A 218 -10.58 -26.66 12.32
N ALA A 219 -11.21 -26.80 13.49
CA ALA A 219 -10.88 -27.84 14.46
C ALA A 219 -11.32 -29.24 14.00
N GLU A 220 -12.51 -29.37 13.41
CA GLU A 220 -12.98 -30.64 12.85
C GLU A 220 -12.13 -31.07 11.65
N LEU A 221 -11.78 -30.13 10.77
CA LEU A 221 -10.86 -30.38 9.67
C LEU A 221 -9.51 -30.86 10.22
N GLN A 222 -8.91 -30.12 11.16
CA GLN A 222 -7.63 -30.49 11.75
C GLN A 222 -7.65 -31.93 12.31
N LYS A 223 -8.74 -32.31 12.98
CA LYS A 223 -8.91 -33.67 13.49
C LYS A 223 -8.94 -34.71 12.37
N ALA A 224 -9.68 -34.44 11.29
CA ALA A 224 -9.72 -35.33 10.12
C ALA A 224 -8.35 -35.45 9.44
N LEU A 225 -7.60 -34.34 9.33
CA LEU A 225 -6.27 -34.32 8.73
C LEU A 225 -5.25 -35.12 9.55
N VAL A 226 -5.26 -35.00 10.89
CA VAL A 226 -4.42 -35.84 11.77
C VAL A 226 -4.75 -37.32 11.57
N GLN A 227 -6.02 -37.65 11.39
CA GLN A 227 -6.46 -39.03 11.11
C GLN A 227 -5.95 -39.54 9.75
N PHE A 228 -5.90 -38.70 8.71
CA PHE A 228 -5.27 -39.05 7.43
C PHE A 228 -3.77 -39.33 7.57
N CYS A 229 -3.04 -38.47 8.31
CA CYS A 229 -1.61 -38.68 8.56
C CYS A 229 -1.34 -40.00 9.28
N ARG A 230 -2.16 -40.34 10.28
CA ARG A 230 -2.12 -41.62 11.00
C ARG A 230 -2.32 -42.83 10.07
N LEU A 231 -3.22 -42.70 9.11
CA LEU A 231 -3.45 -43.73 8.09
C LEU A 231 -2.33 -43.79 7.03
N GLY A 232 -1.34 -42.89 7.07
CA GLY A 232 -0.18 -42.88 6.17
C GLY A 232 -0.38 -42.06 4.89
N ASP A 233 -1.48 -41.32 4.76
CA ASP A 233 -1.81 -40.50 3.58
C ASP A 233 -1.62 -39.00 3.85
N SER A 234 -0.40 -38.63 4.25
CA SER A 234 -0.03 -37.25 4.56
C SER A 234 -0.17 -36.31 3.36
N HIS A 235 0.15 -36.76 2.14
CA HIS A 235 -0.01 -35.91 0.95
C HIS A 235 -1.47 -35.50 0.72
N LEU A 236 -2.42 -36.42 0.84
CA LEU A 236 -3.85 -36.10 0.73
C LEU A 236 -4.29 -35.14 1.85
N ALA A 237 -3.77 -35.32 3.07
CA ALA A 237 -4.02 -34.40 4.17
C ALA A 237 -3.54 -32.96 3.84
N THR A 238 -2.35 -32.82 3.27
CA THR A 238 -1.84 -31.52 2.80
C THR A 238 -2.75 -30.94 1.73
N GLN A 239 -3.12 -31.71 0.71
CA GLN A 239 -4.01 -31.21 -0.36
C GLN A 239 -5.37 -30.74 0.16
N LEU A 240 -5.98 -31.48 1.08
CA LEU A 240 -7.26 -31.10 1.69
C LEU A 240 -7.13 -29.85 2.57
N LEU A 241 -6.02 -29.70 3.30
CA LEU A 241 -5.71 -28.49 4.08
C LEU A 241 -5.64 -27.25 3.16
N LEU A 242 -4.83 -27.33 2.11
CA LEU A 242 -4.61 -26.21 1.18
C LEU A 242 -5.92 -25.87 0.46
N LYS A 243 -6.66 -26.86 -0.03
CA LYS A 243 -7.97 -26.68 -0.67
C LYS A 243 -8.99 -25.99 0.24
N TYR A 244 -9.01 -26.34 1.52
CA TYR A 244 -9.89 -25.70 2.51
C TYR A 244 -9.56 -24.21 2.67
N TYR A 245 -8.29 -23.88 2.90
CA TYR A 245 -7.88 -22.50 3.11
C TYR A 245 -8.01 -21.66 1.83
N HIS A 246 -7.67 -22.21 0.66
CA HIS A 246 -7.91 -21.59 -0.64
C HIS A 246 -9.38 -21.19 -0.83
N SER A 247 -10.30 -22.14 -0.64
CA SER A 247 -11.75 -21.89 -0.77
C SER A 247 -12.24 -20.79 0.19
N ARG A 248 -11.73 -20.77 1.43
CA ARG A 248 -12.08 -19.74 2.42
C ARG A 248 -11.50 -18.37 2.08
N ILE A 249 -10.29 -18.30 1.54
CA ILE A 249 -9.68 -17.05 1.10
C ILE A 249 -10.48 -16.50 -0.09
N ALA A 250 -10.70 -17.30 -1.14
CA ALA A 250 -11.45 -16.90 -2.33
C ALA A 250 -12.87 -16.40 -2.00
N THR A 251 -13.62 -17.16 -1.18
CA THR A 251 -14.97 -16.75 -0.75
C THR A 251 -14.95 -15.51 0.14
N GLY A 252 -13.95 -15.39 1.01
CA GLY A 252 -13.78 -14.24 1.88
C GLY A 252 -13.44 -12.95 1.13
N ILE A 253 -12.55 -13.02 0.14
CA ILE A 253 -12.22 -11.89 -0.74
C ILE A 253 -13.48 -11.40 -1.47
N HIS A 254 -14.21 -12.31 -2.12
CA HIS A 254 -15.47 -11.97 -2.80
C HIS A 254 -16.51 -11.36 -1.86
N ARG A 255 -16.58 -11.82 -0.61
CA ARG A 255 -17.47 -11.24 0.42
C ARG A 255 -17.07 -9.82 0.81
N ILE A 256 -15.77 -9.56 0.95
CA ILE A 256 -15.25 -8.21 1.26
C ILE A 256 -15.53 -7.26 0.09
N GLU A 257 -15.29 -7.72 -1.16
CA GLU A 257 -15.56 -6.96 -2.39
C GLU A 257 -17.05 -6.63 -2.59
N SER A 258 -17.94 -7.59 -2.33
CA SER A 258 -19.39 -7.41 -2.50
C SER A 258 -20.06 -6.57 -1.42
N SER A 259 -19.37 -6.32 -0.30
CA SER A 259 -19.86 -5.44 0.77
C SER A 259 -19.70 -3.97 0.35
N LYS A 260 -20.79 -3.38 -0.14
CA LYS A 260 -20.88 -1.99 -0.65
C LYS A 260 -20.58 -0.87 0.38
N SER A 261 -20.13 -1.19 1.60
CA SER A 261 -20.07 -0.25 2.73
C SER A 261 -18.68 0.30 3.05
N PHE A 262 -17.62 -0.18 2.41
CA PHE A 262 -16.26 0.19 2.82
C PHE A 262 -15.78 1.46 2.10
N SER A 263 -15.44 2.49 2.88
CA SER A 263 -14.55 3.54 2.38
C SER A 263 -13.23 2.90 1.95
N HIS A 264 -12.58 3.51 0.95
CA HIS A 264 -11.44 2.89 0.27
C HIS A 264 -10.32 2.48 1.27
N GLY A 265 -10.03 3.27 2.29
CA GLY A 265 -9.03 2.92 3.31
C GLY A 265 -9.41 1.76 4.23
N VAL A 266 -10.71 1.53 4.49
CA VAL A 266 -11.17 0.42 5.34
C VAL A 266 -11.16 -0.90 4.58
N TYR A 267 -11.55 -0.87 3.30
CA TYR A 267 -11.56 -2.04 2.43
C TYR A 267 -10.19 -2.74 2.41
N ILE A 268 -9.13 -2.01 2.10
CA ILE A 268 -7.81 -2.59 1.91
C ILE A 268 -7.23 -3.16 3.19
N ARG A 269 -7.49 -2.48 4.33
CA ARG A 269 -7.05 -2.94 5.64
C ARG A 269 -7.72 -4.25 6.05
N GLU A 270 -9.02 -4.36 5.82
CA GLU A 270 -9.76 -5.60 6.09
C GLU A 270 -9.34 -6.74 5.15
N LEU A 271 -9.09 -6.43 3.87
CA LEU A 271 -8.58 -7.41 2.90
C LEU A 271 -7.21 -7.97 3.31
N VAL A 272 -6.24 -7.08 3.59
CA VAL A 272 -4.89 -7.46 4.06
C VAL A 272 -4.99 -8.29 5.33
N LYS A 273 -5.69 -7.77 6.34
CA LYS A 273 -5.85 -8.46 7.63
C LYS A 273 -6.45 -9.85 7.44
N PHE A 274 -7.49 -9.97 6.61
CA PHE A 274 -8.16 -11.24 6.35
C PHE A 274 -7.22 -12.26 5.69
N VAL A 275 -6.63 -11.93 4.54
CA VAL A 275 -5.80 -12.87 3.76
C VAL A 275 -4.61 -13.35 4.58
N PHE A 276 -3.83 -12.42 5.16
CA PHE A 276 -2.64 -12.78 5.94
C PHE A 276 -3.01 -13.55 7.22
N SER A 277 -4.18 -13.28 7.83
CA SER A 277 -4.66 -14.08 8.96
C SER A 277 -5.04 -15.51 8.56
N MET A 278 -5.61 -15.71 7.37
CA MET A 278 -5.94 -17.05 6.86
C MET A 278 -4.67 -17.85 6.53
N ILE A 279 -3.68 -17.21 5.90
CA ILE A 279 -2.36 -17.83 5.63
C ILE A 279 -1.67 -18.22 6.96
N SER A 280 -1.69 -17.32 7.94
CA SER A 280 -1.18 -17.58 9.30
C SER A 280 -1.89 -18.77 9.98
N GLN A 281 -3.21 -18.88 9.84
CA GLN A 281 -3.97 -20.03 10.37
C GLN A 281 -3.60 -21.34 9.65
N ALA A 282 -3.47 -21.30 8.32
CA ALA A 282 -3.02 -22.45 7.53
C ALA A 282 -1.63 -22.92 7.95
N ALA A 283 -0.71 -21.99 8.19
CA ALA A 283 0.64 -22.27 8.66
C ALA A 283 0.64 -22.98 10.02
N ARG A 284 -0.16 -22.49 10.98
CA ARG A 284 -0.33 -23.13 12.30
C ARG A 284 -0.92 -24.53 12.18
N SER A 285 -1.95 -24.70 11.36
CA SER A 285 -2.56 -26.01 11.08
C SER A 285 -1.55 -26.97 10.45
N PHE A 286 -0.73 -26.49 9.52
CA PHE A 286 0.32 -27.27 8.86
C PHE A 286 1.42 -27.72 9.84
N VAL A 287 1.92 -26.81 10.68
CA VAL A 287 2.89 -27.12 11.74
C VAL A 287 2.29 -28.11 12.76
N MET A 288 1.00 -28.01 13.06
CA MET A 288 0.32 -28.96 13.94
C MET A 288 0.24 -30.38 13.36
N LEU A 289 0.26 -30.54 12.03
CA LEU A 289 0.26 -31.86 11.37
C LEU A 289 1.65 -32.50 11.33
N TYR A 290 2.69 -31.71 11.04
CA TYR A 290 4.00 -32.24 10.68
C TYR A 290 5.15 -31.80 11.60
N GLY A 291 4.90 -30.89 12.55
CA GLY A 291 5.95 -30.20 13.30
C GLY A 291 6.69 -29.16 12.47
N GLU A 292 7.88 -28.76 12.93
CA GLU A 292 8.68 -27.71 12.27
C GLU A 292 9.39 -28.20 11.00
N THR A 293 9.62 -29.51 10.85
CA THR A 293 10.39 -30.10 9.75
C THR A 293 9.53 -31.06 8.94
N SER A 294 8.76 -30.50 8.00
CA SER A 294 7.88 -31.27 7.11
C SER A 294 8.51 -31.45 5.71
N PRO A 295 8.38 -32.63 5.08
CA PRO A 295 8.75 -32.81 3.69
C PRO A 295 7.83 -32.04 2.72
N TYR A 296 6.66 -31.58 3.16
CA TYR A 296 5.70 -30.83 2.35
C TYR A 296 5.83 -29.30 2.47
N ALA A 297 6.92 -28.81 3.09
CA ALA A 297 7.12 -27.38 3.32
C ALA A 297 7.17 -26.56 2.01
N SER A 298 7.77 -27.11 0.95
CA SER A 298 7.84 -26.46 -0.37
C SER A 298 6.47 -26.31 -1.01
N GLU A 299 5.61 -27.33 -0.92
CA GLU A 299 4.23 -27.30 -1.43
C GLU A 299 3.40 -26.24 -0.69
N PHE A 300 3.55 -26.16 0.65
CA PHE A 300 2.88 -25.14 1.45
C PHE A 300 3.33 -23.72 1.09
N ILE A 301 4.64 -23.49 0.91
CA ILE A 301 5.18 -22.18 0.50
C ILE A 301 4.66 -21.81 -0.89
N HIS A 302 4.61 -22.77 -1.82
CA HIS A 302 4.07 -22.54 -3.15
C HIS A 302 2.60 -22.09 -3.09
N TRP A 303 1.77 -22.78 -2.32
CA TRP A 303 0.38 -22.38 -2.08
C TRP A 303 0.28 -20.97 -1.48
N ALA A 304 1.10 -20.64 -0.48
CA ALA A 304 1.08 -19.31 0.13
C ALA A 304 1.42 -18.20 -0.90
N CYS A 305 2.34 -18.48 -1.84
CA CYS A 305 2.64 -17.58 -2.95
C CYS A 305 1.44 -17.42 -3.89
N GLU A 306 0.74 -18.50 -4.26
CA GLU A 306 -0.47 -18.42 -5.11
C GLU A 306 -1.57 -17.57 -4.45
N GLU A 307 -1.81 -17.74 -3.15
CA GLU A 307 -2.78 -16.90 -2.42
C GLU A 307 -2.37 -15.43 -2.37
N ILE A 308 -1.07 -15.16 -2.23
CA ILE A 308 -0.53 -13.80 -2.29
C ILE A 308 -0.74 -13.20 -3.69
N GLU A 309 -0.57 -13.95 -4.77
CA GLU A 309 -0.81 -13.44 -6.13
C GLU A 309 -2.26 -13.03 -6.34
N VAL A 310 -3.21 -13.83 -5.84
CA VAL A 310 -4.64 -13.48 -5.86
C VAL A 310 -4.89 -12.20 -5.07
N PHE A 311 -4.29 -12.07 -3.89
CA PHE A 311 -4.36 -10.83 -3.10
C PHE A 311 -3.76 -9.63 -3.85
N VAL A 312 -2.56 -9.77 -4.42
CA VAL A 312 -1.87 -8.68 -5.14
C VAL A 312 -2.68 -8.21 -6.33
N SER A 313 -3.36 -9.11 -7.05
CA SER A 313 -4.26 -8.71 -8.14
C SER A 313 -5.34 -7.73 -7.66
N ASN A 314 -5.94 -8.00 -6.49
CA ASN A 314 -6.98 -7.13 -5.92
C ASN A 314 -6.40 -5.87 -5.27
N PHE A 315 -5.22 -5.96 -4.66
CA PHE A 315 -4.45 -4.83 -4.17
C PHE A 315 -4.12 -3.84 -5.30
N ASN A 316 -3.61 -4.34 -6.43
CA ASN A 316 -3.24 -3.50 -7.57
C ASN A 316 -4.46 -2.81 -8.19
N LYS A 317 -5.59 -3.52 -8.33
CA LYS A 317 -6.87 -2.90 -8.78
C LYS A 317 -7.29 -1.76 -7.86
N TYR A 318 -7.19 -1.98 -6.55
CA TYR A 318 -7.51 -0.97 -5.55
C TYR A 318 -6.58 0.24 -5.65
N VAL A 319 -5.26 0.02 -5.68
CA VAL A 319 -4.25 1.07 -5.75
C VAL A 319 -4.44 1.94 -7.00
N LYS A 320 -4.65 1.32 -8.17
CA LYS A 320 -4.92 2.04 -9.43
C LYS A 320 -6.20 2.87 -9.39
N HIS A 321 -7.23 2.38 -8.69
CA HIS A 321 -8.46 3.14 -8.51
C HIS A 321 -8.27 4.35 -7.58
N VAL A 322 -7.51 4.21 -6.50
CA VAL A 322 -7.30 5.32 -5.55
C VAL A 322 -6.31 6.36 -6.04
N SER A 323 -5.37 6.00 -6.93
CA SER A 323 -4.35 6.93 -7.44
C SER A 323 -4.93 8.11 -8.23
N GLU A 324 -6.13 7.95 -8.82
CA GLU A 324 -6.81 9.04 -9.54
C GLU A 324 -7.44 10.08 -8.59
N LEU A 325 -7.56 9.77 -7.30
CA LEU A 325 -8.20 10.63 -6.31
C LEU A 325 -7.21 11.60 -5.67
N SER A 326 -7.70 12.73 -5.17
CA SER A 326 -6.89 13.65 -4.36
C SER A 326 -6.42 12.94 -3.07
N GLY A 327 -5.10 12.92 -2.82
CA GLY A 327 -4.52 12.14 -1.72
C GLY A 327 -4.45 10.63 -1.99
N GLY A 328 -4.57 10.23 -3.26
CA GLY A 328 -4.46 8.84 -3.72
C GLY A 328 -3.12 8.20 -3.37
N LEU A 329 -2.01 8.93 -3.57
CA LEU A 329 -0.67 8.48 -3.22
C LEU A 329 -0.56 8.08 -1.75
N SER A 330 -1.02 8.94 -0.83
CA SER A 330 -0.97 8.68 0.62
C SER A 330 -1.75 7.43 0.99
N THR A 331 -2.93 7.26 0.37
CA THR A 331 -3.77 6.07 0.57
C THR A 331 -3.07 4.80 0.06
N ALA A 332 -2.42 4.87 -1.11
CA ALA A 332 -1.65 3.76 -1.66
C ALA A 332 -0.42 3.41 -0.80
N VAL A 333 0.32 4.41 -0.31
CA VAL A 333 1.46 4.21 0.60
C VAL A 333 1.00 3.57 1.91
N GLN A 334 -0.09 4.04 2.51
CA GLN A 334 -0.65 3.44 3.73
C GLN A 334 -1.07 1.98 3.50
N ALA A 335 -1.62 1.68 2.32
CA ALA A 335 -1.98 0.32 1.95
C ALA A 335 -0.73 -0.59 1.87
N VAL A 336 0.37 -0.11 1.26
CA VAL A 336 1.66 -0.80 1.24
C VAL A 336 2.18 -1.03 2.66
N GLN A 337 2.23 0.00 3.49
CA GLN A 337 2.71 -0.12 4.87
C GLN A 337 1.91 -1.17 5.66
N CYS A 338 0.58 -1.15 5.51
CA CYS A 338 -0.30 -2.14 6.12
C CYS A 338 0.07 -3.56 5.63
N THR A 339 0.15 -3.76 4.32
CA THR A 339 0.52 -5.04 3.70
C THR A 339 1.88 -5.55 4.19
N MET A 340 2.90 -4.70 4.23
CA MET A 340 4.24 -5.06 4.71
C MET A 340 4.23 -5.41 6.21
N SER A 341 3.46 -4.69 7.04
CA SER A 341 3.34 -5.00 8.47
C SER A 341 2.70 -6.36 8.73
N PHE A 342 1.71 -6.78 7.93
CA PHE A 342 1.13 -8.11 8.07
C PHE A 342 2.02 -9.22 7.49
N CYS A 343 2.80 -8.92 6.44
CA CYS A 343 3.77 -9.87 5.89
C CYS A 343 4.89 -10.18 6.89
N THR A 344 5.46 -9.16 7.53
CA THR A 344 6.50 -9.33 8.56
C THR A 344 6.01 -10.13 9.78
N LEU A 345 4.72 -10.06 10.11
CA LEU A 345 4.15 -10.92 11.17
C LEU A 345 4.17 -12.42 10.79
N LEU A 346 4.16 -12.77 9.51
CA LEU A 346 4.28 -14.17 9.07
C LEU A 346 5.70 -14.72 9.25
N GLU A 347 6.72 -13.87 9.28
CA GLU A 347 8.11 -14.28 9.50
C GLU A 347 8.30 -14.88 10.90
N THR A 348 7.48 -14.49 11.89
CA THR A 348 7.46 -15.12 13.22
C THR A 348 7.11 -16.62 13.16
N GLN A 349 6.52 -17.08 12.06
CA GLN A 349 6.16 -18.47 11.78
C GLN A 349 7.10 -19.10 10.73
N ARG A 350 8.28 -18.49 10.49
CA ARG A 350 9.28 -18.89 9.48
C ARG A 350 8.75 -18.88 8.04
N LEU A 351 7.75 -18.06 7.75
CA LEU A 351 7.24 -17.83 6.40
C LEU A 351 7.82 -16.54 5.82
N GLU A 352 8.97 -16.67 5.17
CA GLU A 352 9.68 -15.56 4.53
C GLU A 352 9.08 -15.24 3.15
N LEU A 353 7.95 -14.54 3.14
CA LEU A 353 7.21 -14.18 1.91
C LEU A 353 7.51 -12.75 1.42
N GLN A 354 8.25 -11.96 2.21
CA GLN A 354 8.52 -10.55 1.93
C GLN A 354 9.22 -10.33 0.57
N PRO A 355 10.28 -11.07 0.18
CA PRO A 355 10.94 -10.84 -1.12
C PRO A 355 10.00 -11.09 -2.30
N PHE A 356 9.13 -12.09 -2.19
CA PHE A 356 8.13 -12.40 -3.21
C PHE A 356 7.08 -11.28 -3.30
N LEU A 357 6.55 -10.85 -2.16
CA LEU A 357 5.54 -9.79 -2.09
C LEU A 357 6.06 -8.46 -2.67
N ILE A 358 7.30 -8.09 -2.35
CA ILE A 358 7.96 -6.90 -2.89
C ILE A 358 8.03 -6.99 -4.42
N LYS A 359 8.46 -8.13 -4.96
CA LYS A 359 8.56 -8.35 -6.42
C LYS A 359 7.21 -8.16 -7.13
N GLN A 360 6.11 -8.53 -6.50
CA GLN A 360 4.77 -8.47 -7.08
C GLN A 360 4.11 -7.07 -6.97
N ILE A 361 4.34 -6.37 -5.86
CA ILE A 361 3.71 -5.05 -5.60
C ILE A 361 4.50 -3.89 -6.22
N ARG A 362 5.85 -3.97 -6.22
CA ARG A 362 6.73 -2.88 -6.65
C ARG A 362 6.33 -2.26 -8.01
N PRO A 363 6.10 -3.03 -9.10
CA PRO A 363 5.83 -2.44 -10.40
C PRO A 363 4.56 -1.57 -10.42
N CYS A 364 3.52 -1.98 -9.68
CA CYS A 364 2.29 -1.20 -9.57
C CYS A 364 2.52 0.11 -8.82
N MET A 365 3.34 0.09 -7.77
CA MET A 365 3.66 1.28 -6.98
C MET A 365 4.59 2.24 -7.71
N GLU A 366 5.51 1.73 -8.54
CA GLU A 366 6.35 2.56 -9.41
C GLU A 366 5.52 3.31 -10.45
N GLU A 367 4.54 2.63 -11.08
CA GLU A 367 3.59 3.27 -12.01
C GLU A 367 2.80 4.40 -11.32
N VAL A 368 2.29 4.14 -10.11
CA VAL A 368 1.53 5.13 -9.31
C VAL A 368 2.41 6.31 -8.93
N LEU A 369 3.64 6.05 -8.46
CA LEU A 369 4.60 7.10 -8.12
C LEU A 369 4.84 7.99 -9.34
N GLN A 370 5.10 7.41 -10.52
CA GLN A 370 5.34 8.19 -11.73
C GLN A 370 4.14 9.07 -12.10
N ILE A 371 2.92 8.56 -12.03
CA ILE A 371 1.70 9.34 -12.30
C ILE A 371 1.62 10.55 -11.37
N HIS A 372 1.92 10.37 -10.09
CA HIS A 372 1.90 11.46 -9.12
C HIS A 372 3.07 12.44 -9.31
N ILE A 373 4.27 11.98 -9.68
CA ILE A 373 5.38 12.86 -10.04
C ILE A 373 5.00 13.77 -11.22
N GLU A 374 4.41 13.22 -12.28
CA GLU A 374 3.93 14.01 -13.42
C GLU A 374 2.81 14.99 -13.02
N HIS A 375 1.91 14.58 -12.12
CA HIS A 375 0.93 15.49 -11.55
C HIS A 375 1.59 16.65 -10.79
N PHE A 376 2.59 16.37 -9.96
CA PHE A 376 3.30 17.40 -9.20
C PHE A 376 4.14 18.32 -10.09
N LYS A 377 4.76 17.84 -11.18
CA LYS A 377 5.39 18.70 -12.21
C LYS A 377 4.40 19.75 -12.74
N ASN A 378 3.16 19.35 -13.02
CA ASN A 378 2.10 20.27 -13.44
C ASN A 378 1.75 21.28 -12.34
N VAL A 379 1.63 20.85 -11.07
CA VAL A 379 1.39 21.74 -9.93
C VAL A 379 2.51 22.78 -9.78
N ILE A 380 3.77 22.35 -9.93
CA ILE A 380 4.96 23.22 -9.90
C ILE A 380 4.88 24.28 -11.01
N THR A 381 4.52 23.86 -12.22
CA THR A 381 4.33 24.78 -13.35
C THR A 381 3.25 25.82 -13.05
N ILE A 382 2.12 25.42 -12.47
CA ILE A 382 0.98 26.31 -12.19
C ILE A 382 1.36 27.39 -11.17
N PHE A 383 1.94 27.04 -10.03
CA PHE A 383 2.24 28.06 -9.03
C PHE A 383 3.42 28.94 -9.43
N SER A 384 4.36 28.42 -10.22
CA SER A 384 5.54 29.16 -10.68
C SER A 384 5.21 30.17 -11.78
N ALA A 385 4.18 29.89 -12.60
CA ALA A 385 3.73 30.82 -13.64
C ALA A 385 3.28 32.19 -13.06
N THR A 386 2.85 32.23 -11.80
CA THR A 386 2.37 33.44 -11.13
C THR A 386 3.43 34.14 -10.26
N ASP A 387 4.68 33.67 -10.25
CA ASP A 387 5.71 34.27 -9.40
C ASP A 387 6.14 35.66 -9.93
N ALA A 388 6.46 36.55 -9.00
CA ALA A 388 7.02 37.87 -9.29
C ALA A 388 8.55 37.87 -9.29
N TRP A 389 9.19 36.75 -8.91
CA TRP A 389 10.64 36.57 -8.80
C TRP A 389 11.28 37.52 -7.79
N VAL A 390 10.60 37.73 -6.67
CA VAL A 390 11.06 38.57 -5.57
C VAL A 390 11.34 37.68 -4.35
N LEU A 391 12.49 37.90 -3.71
CA LEU A 391 12.83 37.21 -2.47
C LEU A 391 11.98 37.70 -1.30
N GLY A 392 11.34 36.75 -0.63
CA GLY A 392 10.70 36.93 0.67
C GLY A 392 11.55 36.30 1.77
N ARG A 393 11.47 36.88 2.98
CA ARG A 393 12.07 36.32 4.20
C ARG A 393 11.09 35.35 4.85
N TYR A 394 11.47 34.08 4.97
CA TYR A 394 10.64 33.03 5.55
C TYR A 394 11.33 32.34 6.72
N LEU A 395 10.55 31.89 7.69
CA LEU A 395 11.05 31.16 8.85
C LEU A 395 11.36 29.72 8.47
N VAL A 396 12.58 29.24 8.76
CA VAL A 396 13.03 27.90 8.38
C VAL A 396 12.19 26.80 9.05
N SER A 397 11.76 27.00 10.30
CA SER A 397 10.91 26.04 11.02
C SER A 397 9.50 25.88 10.44
N GLY A 398 9.05 26.82 9.60
CA GLY A 398 7.77 26.72 8.88
C GLY A 398 7.88 25.98 7.55
N ILE A 399 9.10 25.61 7.17
CA ILE A 399 9.42 24.90 5.92
C ILE A 399 9.87 23.49 6.32
N VAL A 400 10.96 23.37 7.07
CA VAL A 400 11.51 22.08 7.48
C VAL A 400 10.72 21.53 8.67
N ASN A 401 9.98 20.45 8.45
CA ASN A 401 9.30 19.69 9.51
C ASN A 401 10.28 18.77 10.23
N GLU A 402 11.39 19.32 10.74
CA GLU A 402 12.36 18.56 11.50
C GLU A 402 11.79 18.30 12.90
N ALA A 403 11.15 17.14 13.06
CA ALA A 403 10.84 16.54 14.36
C ALA A 403 12.11 16.23 15.22
N ARG A 404 13.29 16.76 14.87
CA ARG A 404 14.58 16.55 15.54
C ARG A 404 15.47 17.80 15.63
N SER A 405 14.99 19.01 15.32
CA SER A 405 15.61 20.21 15.90
C SER A 405 15.09 20.32 17.32
N SER A 406 15.83 19.77 18.29
CA SER A 406 15.57 20.06 19.69
C SER A 406 15.58 21.57 19.83
N MET A 407 14.45 22.16 20.20
CA MET A 407 14.37 23.58 20.50
C MET A 407 15.32 23.84 21.68
N VAL A 408 16.57 24.19 21.37
CA VAL A 408 17.53 24.69 22.35
C VAL A 408 16.99 26.05 22.74
N PHE A 409 16.49 26.16 23.97
CA PHE A 409 16.04 27.44 24.53
C PHE A 409 17.14 28.50 24.33
N GLY A 410 16.88 29.52 23.51
CA GLY A 410 17.73 30.71 23.39
C GLY A 410 18.34 31.03 22.01
N GLN A 411 18.16 30.21 20.96
CA GLN A 411 18.60 30.59 19.60
C GLN A 411 17.55 31.47 18.89
N GLN A 412 18.02 32.50 18.18
CA GLN A 412 17.17 33.37 17.38
C GLN A 412 16.49 32.58 16.25
N PRO A 413 15.27 32.96 15.84
CA PRO A 413 14.59 32.33 14.71
C PRO A 413 15.45 32.41 13.44
N GLU A 414 15.73 31.25 12.85
CA GLU A 414 16.48 31.16 11.59
C GLU A 414 15.55 31.48 10.41
N TYR A 415 15.99 32.38 9.53
CA TYR A 415 15.24 32.82 8.36
C TYR A 415 16.03 32.51 7.09
N CYS A 416 15.32 32.10 6.04
CA CYS A 416 15.85 31.91 4.70
C CYS A 416 15.18 32.86 3.70
N LEU A 417 15.84 33.08 2.56
CA LEU A 417 15.34 33.89 1.47
C LEU A 417 14.91 32.99 0.32
N LEU A 418 13.64 33.04 -0.04
CA LEU A 418 13.09 32.27 -1.15
C LEU A 418 12.14 33.15 -1.95
N THR A 419 11.91 32.82 -3.21
CA THR A 419 10.76 33.35 -3.94
C THR A 419 9.46 32.70 -3.42
N ASN A 420 8.31 33.25 -3.81
CA ASN A 420 7.03 32.66 -3.42
C ASN A 420 6.86 31.25 -4.00
N SER A 421 7.27 31.03 -5.26
CA SER A 421 7.31 29.70 -5.87
C SER A 421 8.34 28.81 -5.20
N GLY A 422 9.52 29.31 -4.84
CA GLY A 422 10.55 28.52 -4.16
C GLY A 422 10.08 27.99 -2.81
N ARG A 423 9.40 28.84 -2.01
CA ARG A 423 8.76 28.41 -0.77
C ARG A 423 7.70 27.32 -1.00
N LYS A 424 6.82 27.51 -1.98
CA LYS A 424 5.77 26.52 -2.31
C LYS A 424 6.40 25.21 -2.79
N PHE A 425 7.43 25.28 -3.62
CA PHE A 425 8.19 24.15 -4.12
C PHE A 425 8.78 23.34 -2.97
N ILE A 426 9.56 23.95 -2.07
CA ILE A 426 10.21 23.19 -1.00
C ILE A 426 9.19 22.57 -0.02
N THR A 427 8.11 23.29 0.27
CA THR A 427 7.03 22.77 1.11
C THR A 427 6.36 21.55 0.48
N LEU A 428 6.07 21.63 -0.83
CA LEU A 428 5.52 20.50 -1.59
C LEU A 428 6.52 19.34 -1.66
N PHE A 429 7.79 19.62 -1.97
CA PHE A 429 8.86 18.64 -2.06
C PHE A 429 8.99 17.84 -0.76
N GLN A 430 9.05 18.53 0.38
CA GLN A 430 9.13 17.88 1.69
C GLN A 430 7.88 17.08 2.06
N ALA A 431 6.69 17.58 1.71
CA ALA A 431 5.44 16.84 1.92
C ALA A 431 5.42 15.53 1.12
N ILE A 432 5.80 15.60 -0.16
CA ILE A 432 5.93 14.43 -1.04
C ILE A 432 6.97 13.47 -0.49
N THR A 433 8.16 13.95 -0.11
CA THR A 433 9.22 13.12 0.47
C THR A 433 8.72 12.37 1.71
N ALA A 434 8.07 13.06 2.65
CA ALA A 434 7.54 12.44 3.86
C ALA A 434 6.49 11.36 3.53
N GLU A 435 5.66 11.62 2.51
CA GLU A 435 4.62 10.69 2.05
C GLU A 435 5.20 9.44 1.37
N ILE A 436 6.26 9.57 0.56
CA ILE A 436 6.83 8.44 -0.20
C ILE A 436 7.97 7.70 0.52
N THR A 437 8.56 8.28 1.57
CA THR A 437 9.65 7.65 2.35
C THR A 437 9.32 6.20 2.80
N PRO A 438 8.08 5.86 3.23
CA PRO A 438 7.77 4.48 3.60
C PRO A 438 7.90 3.45 2.48
N LEU A 439 7.89 3.87 1.20
CA LEU A 439 8.07 2.99 0.05
C LEU A 439 9.50 2.44 -0.08
N VAL A 440 10.46 2.94 0.71
CA VAL A 440 11.78 2.29 0.88
C VAL A 440 11.64 0.82 1.30
N SER A 441 10.57 0.48 2.05
CA SER A 441 10.27 -0.93 2.41
C SER A 441 9.99 -1.85 1.20
N LEU A 442 9.69 -1.30 0.02
CA LEU A 442 9.53 -2.03 -1.24
C LEU A 442 10.82 -2.06 -2.09
N GLN A 443 11.93 -1.54 -1.56
CA GLN A 443 13.21 -1.33 -2.27
C GLN A 443 12.98 -0.49 -3.55
N MET A 444 12.31 0.66 -3.37
CA MET A 444 12.02 1.65 -4.41
C MET A 444 12.93 2.88 -4.32
N GLU A 445 14.09 2.77 -3.69
CA GLU A 445 14.99 3.90 -3.42
C GLU A 445 15.35 4.65 -4.70
N GLY A 446 15.75 3.93 -5.75
CA GLY A 446 16.07 4.53 -7.06
C GLY A 446 14.89 5.26 -7.70
N SER A 447 13.68 4.68 -7.63
CA SER A 447 12.45 5.28 -8.19
C SER A 447 12.01 6.52 -7.41
N ILE A 448 12.17 6.51 -6.08
CA ILE A 448 11.91 7.66 -5.20
C ILE A 448 12.89 8.81 -5.51
N LEU A 449 14.19 8.50 -5.57
CA LEU A 449 15.23 9.49 -5.84
C LEU A 449 15.08 10.07 -7.24
N GLY A 450 14.86 9.22 -8.25
CA GLY A 450 14.60 9.63 -9.62
C GLY A 450 13.41 10.58 -9.70
N GLY A 451 12.28 10.23 -9.10
CA GLY A 451 11.10 11.08 -9.07
C GLY A 451 11.31 12.43 -8.37
N LEU A 452 12.06 12.47 -7.27
CA LEU A 452 12.39 13.73 -6.58
C LEU A 452 13.37 14.59 -7.40
N MET A 453 14.38 13.99 -8.02
CA MET A 453 15.31 14.69 -8.92
C MET A 453 14.56 15.28 -10.12
N ASP A 454 13.63 14.54 -10.69
CA ASP A 454 12.73 14.99 -11.76
C ASP A 454 11.91 16.22 -11.38
N LEU A 455 11.40 16.30 -10.14
CA LEU A 455 10.66 17.48 -9.66
C LEU A 455 11.58 18.69 -9.50
N PHE A 456 12.80 18.48 -8.99
CA PHE A 456 13.79 19.54 -8.84
C PHE A 456 14.24 20.08 -10.21
N GLU A 457 14.50 19.18 -11.15
CA GLU A 457 14.85 19.51 -12.53
C GLU A 457 13.74 20.32 -13.21
N GLU A 458 12.49 19.88 -13.10
CA GLU A 458 11.35 20.61 -13.68
C GLU A 458 11.28 22.04 -13.13
N TYR A 459 11.49 22.21 -11.82
CA TYR A 459 11.53 23.54 -11.22
C TYR A 459 12.69 24.39 -11.77
N VAL A 460 13.89 23.81 -11.94
CA VAL A 460 15.03 24.55 -12.51
C VAL A 460 14.80 24.91 -13.98
N VAL A 461 14.23 24.03 -14.80
CA VAL A 461 13.85 24.33 -16.19
C VAL A 461 12.86 25.51 -16.25
N ILE A 462 11.94 25.61 -15.28
CA ILE A 462 11.05 26.77 -15.16
C ILE A 462 11.84 28.05 -14.83
N LEU A 463 12.82 27.98 -13.92
CA LEU A 463 13.69 29.12 -13.59
C LEU A 463 14.54 29.56 -14.78
N GLU A 464 15.12 28.62 -15.54
CA GLU A 464 15.87 28.90 -16.77
C GLU A 464 15.00 29.61 -17.81
N ARG A 465 13.75 29.17 -17.97
CA ARG A 465 12.77 29.81 -18.87
C ARG A 465 12.37 31.20 -18.38
N ALA A 466 12.28 31.42 -17.08
CA ALA A 466 11.99 32.73 -16.51
C ALA A 466 13.12 33.73 -16.77
N ILE A 467 14.39 33.27 -16.80
CA ILE A 467 15.56 34.07 -17.17
C ILE A 467 15.52 34.37 -18.69
N ASN A 468 15.42 33.37 -19.57
CA ASN A 468 15.59 33.44 -21.04
C ASN A 468 14.47 34.11 -21.89
N SER A 469 13.75 35.10 -21.40
CA SER A 469 12.50 35.62 -22.00
C SER A 469 12.57 36.25 -23.41
N GLN A 470 13.73 36.31 -24.08
CA GLN A 470 13.89 36.90 -25.43
C GLN A 470 13.67 35.92 -26.61
N THR A 471 13.56 34.61 -26.39
CA THR A 471 13.50 33.61 -27.48
C THR A 471 12.12 32.97 -27.72
N ASN A 472 11.02 33.66 -27.46
CA ASN A 472 9.69 33.11 -27.72
C ASN A 472 9.21 33.40 -29.16
N VAL A 473 9.76 32.65 -30.12
CA VAL A 473 8.98 32.30 -31.32
C VAL A 473 7.86 31.37 -30.85
N THR A 474 6.68 31.94 -30.63
CA THR A 474 5.37 31.30 -30.45
C THR A 474 5.34 29.76 -30.52
N GLU A 475 5.67 29.08 -29.41
CA GLU A 475 5.14 27.75 -29.18
C GLU A 475 3.72 27.89 -28.65
N LYS A 476 2.75 27.66 -29.54
CA LYS A 476 1.33 27.51 -29.19
C LYS A 476 1.19 26.30 -28.26
N GLY A 477 1.20 26.54 -26.96
CA GLY A 477 0.80 25.54 -25.97
C GLY A 477 1.49 25.60 -24.61
N GLY A 478 2.62 26.29 -24.48
CA GLY A 478 3.34 26.40 -23.20
C GLY A 478 2.65 27.34 -22.21
N SER A 479 2.55 26.94 -20.94
CA SER A 479 2.13 27.80 -19.83
C SER A 479 2.98 29.09 -19.82
N ARG A 480 2.34 30.26 -19.92
CA ARG A 480 3.04 31.56 -19.90
C ARG A 480 3.62 31.79 -18.50
N ILE A 481 4.91 31.57 -18.36
CA ILE A 481 5.65 31.87 -17.13
C ILE A 481 6.02 33.36 -17.13
N ASN A 482 5.83 34.02 -15.99
CA ASN A 482 6.28 35.41 -15.81
C ASN A 482 7.78 35.50 -16.06
N SER A 483 8.21 36.50 -16.84
CA SER A 483 9.62 36.69 -17.19
C SER A 483 10.35 37.54 -16.14
N ALA A 484 11.61 37.21 -15.84
CA ALA A 484 12.48 38.02 -15.00
C ALA A 484 13.15 39.12 -15.85
N GLU A 485 12.42 40.21 -16.06
CA GLU A 485 12.84 41.31 -16.94
C GLU A 485 13.99 42.13 -16.34
N SER A 486 14.05 42.25 -15.01
CA SER A 486 15.06 43.04 -14.32
C SER A 486 16.21 42.20 -13.75
N LEU A 487 17.42 42.75 -13.72
CA LEU A 487 18.59 42.09 -13.13
C LEU A 487 18.38 41.66 -11.66
N PRO A 488 17.74 42.46 -10.78
CA PRO A 488 17.42 42.04 -9.41
C PRO A 488 16.52 40.79 -9.33
N GLN A 489 15.58 40.63 -10.26
CA GLN A 489 14.73 39.43 -10.32
C GLN A 489 15.55 38.20 -10.74
N GLN A 490 16.47 38.35 -11.69
CA GLN A 490 17.35 37.25 -12.11
C GLN A 490 18.30 36.82 -10.98
N ILE A 491 18.86 37.77 -10.23
CA ILE A 491 19.67 37.47 -9.03
C ILE A 491 18.81 36.79 -7.96
N SER A 492 17.57 37.24 -7.78
CA SER A 492 16.62 36.62 -6.84
C SER A 492 16.34 35.15 -7.19
N ILE A 493 16.26 34.82 -8.48
CA ILE A 493 16.11 33.42 -8.95
C ILE A 493 17.33 32.57 -8.59
N LEU A 494 18.55 33.08 -8.80
CA LEU A 494 19.78 32.34 -8.46
C LEU A 494 19.93 32.10 -6.96
N ALA A 495 19.66 33.13 -6.15
CA ALA A 495 19.71 33.02 -4.70
C ALA A 495 18.62 32.06 -4.16
N ASN A 496 17.44 32.07 -4.79
CA ASN A 496 16.38 31.12 -4.49
C ASN A 496 16.85 29.68 -4.76
N LEU A 497 17.45 29.40 -5.93
CA LEU A 497 17.93 28.04 -6.22
C LEU A 497 19.05 27.61 -5.25
N SER A 498 19.99 28.49 -4.95
CA SER A 498 21.08 28.21 -4.00
C SER A 498 20.55 27.86 -2.61
N THR A 499 19.50 28.56 -2.16
CA THR A 499 18.84 28.25 -0.89
C THR A 499 18.09 26.91 -0.94
N LEU A 500 17.43 26.61 -2.07
CA LEU A 500 16.72 25.35 -2.26
C LEU A 500 17.66 24.14 -2.32
N GLU A 501 18.84 24.27 -2.91
CA GLU A 501 19.88 23.25 -2.93
C GLU A 501 20.19 22.74 -1.51
N HIS A 502 20.39 23.66 -0.55
CA HIS A 502 20.65 23.29 0.84
C HIS A 502 19.51 22.46 1.46
N PHE A 503 18.25 22.84 1.22
CA PHE A 503 17.10 22.13 1.74
C PHE A 503 16.87 20.77 1.06
N VAL A 504 17.03 20.71 -0.26
CA VAL A 504 16.92 19.47 -1.05
C VAL A 504 18.02 18.49 -0.63
N PHE A 505 19.24 18.97 -0.45
CA PHE A 505 20.35 18.17 0.08
C PHE A 505 20.05 17.61 1.48
N GLY A 506 19.57 18.47 2.39
CA GLY A 506 19.18 18.05 3.74
C GLY A 506 18.08 16.99 3.70
N THR A 507 17.12 17.12 2.78
CA THR A 507 16.02 16.18 2.58
C THR A 507 16.53 14.83 2.09
N PHE A 508 17.36 14.78 1.04
CA PHE A 508 17.96 13.53 0.57
C PHE A 508 18.80 12.86 1.65
N ARG A 509 19.64 13.63 2.36
CA ARG A 509 20.42 13.12 3.49
C ARG A 509 19.52 12.51 4.58
N GLY A 510 18.35 13.07 4.81
CA GLY A 510 17.33 12.54 5.72
C GLY A 510 16.87 11.14 5.32
N ILE A 511 16.52 10.94 4.04
CA ILE A 511 16.08 9.65 3.49
C ILE A 511 17.16 8.57 3.70
N PHE A 512 18.43 8.90 3.43
CA PHE A 512 19.54 7.94 3.57
C PHE A 512 20.03 7.73 5.00
N ARG A 513 19.74 8.63 5.95
CA ARG A 513 20.20 8.51 7.35
C ARG A 513 19.46 7.42 8.12
N ASP A 514 18.18 7.21 7.82
CA ASP A 514 17.34 6.23 8.51
C ASP A 514 17.50 4.80 7.93
N ILE A 515 18.32 4.63 6.89
CA ILE A 515 18.67 3.35 6.25
C ILE A 515 20.12 3.02 6.65
N ASN A 516 20.36 1.87 7.28
CA ASN A 516 21.62 1.54 7.96
C ASN A 516 22.91 1.78 7.14
N GLN A 517 23.96 2.28 7.83
CA GLN A 517 25.25 2.78 7.33
C GLN A 517 26.20 1.77 6.64
N SER A 518 25.72 0.66 6.07
CA SER A 518 26.60 -0.43 5.60
C SER A 518 26.70 -0.60 4.07
N ASP A 519 25.83 0.00 3.26
CA ASP A 519 25.78 -0.30 1.82
C ASP A 519 26.49 0.73 0.94
N SER A 520 27.58 0.29 0.30
CA SER A 520 28.34 1.05 -0.70
C SER A 520 27.51 1.55 -1.89
N PHE A 521 26.37 0.91 -2.15
CA PHE A 521 25.43 1.28 -3.21
C PHE A 521 24.68 2.58 -2.87
N GLN A 522 24.20 2.72 -1.64
CA GLN A 522 23.44 3.90 -1.19
C GLN A 522 24.31 5.14 -1.12
N GLN A 523 25.57 5.00 -0.71
CA GLN A 523 26.54 6.11 -0.75
C GLN A 523 26.80 6.57 -2.19
N ARG A 524 26.82 5.64 -3.15
CA ARG A 524 26.99 5.98 -4.57
C ARG A 524 25.79 6.75 -5.09
N GLU A 525 24.57 6.29 -4.82
CA GLU A 525 23.34 6.98 -5.25
C GLU A 525 23.22 8.36 -4.62
N PHE A 526 23.53 8.51 -3.33
CA PHE A 526 23.57 9.82 -2.67
C PHE A 526 24.59 10.76 -3.31
N ASN A 527 25.81 10.27 -3.60
CA ASN A 527 26.82 11.06 -4.29
C ASN A 527 26.38 11.44 -5.72
N SER A 528 25.66 10.55 -6.42
CA SER A 528 25.09 10.85 -7.73
C SER A 528 24.02 11.94 -7.65
N CYS A 529 23.10 11.89 -6.67
CA CYS A 529 22.14 12.96 -6.43
C CYS A 529 22.83 14.29 -6.13
N MET A 530 23.96 14.24 -5.41
CA MET A 530 24.74 15.41 -5.10
C MET A 530 25.35 16.08 -6.32
N LEU A 531 26.01 15.29 -7.17
CA LEU A 531 26.55 15.77 -8.43
C LEU A 531 25.45 16.32 -9.33
N PHE A 532 24.29 15.67 -9.37
CA PHE A 532 23.14 16.13 -10.13
C PHE A 532 22.63 17.50 -9.67
N ILE A 533 22.43 17.71 -8.37
CA ILE A 533 21.96 19.01 -7.83
C ILE A 533 22.97 20.12 -8.16
N GLN A 534 24.26 19.84 -8.02
CA GLN A 534 25.33 20.77 -8.37
C GLN A 534 25.33 21.10 -9.86
N GLU A 535 25.26 20.09 -10.73
CA GLU A 535 25.21 20.25 -12.18
C GLU A 535 24.03 21.14 -12.62
N VAL A 536 22.85 20.91 -12.04
CA VAL A 536 21.64 21.67 -12.33
C VAL A 536 21.76 23.13 -11.86
N ASN A 537 22.39 23.37 -10.69
CA ASN A 537 22.66 24.72 -10.21
C ASN A 537 23.68 25.46 -11.11
N ASP A 538 24.80 24.82 -11.42
CA ASP A 538 25.84 25.36 -12.29
C ASP A 538 25.28 25.69 -13.69
N ARG A 539 24.36 24.86 -14.20
CA ARG A 539 23.67 25.09 -15.47
C ARG A 539 22.84 26.38 -15.43
N LEU A 540 22.06 26.62 -14.37
CA LEU A 540 21.27 27.86 -14.23
C LEU A 540 22.20 29.09 -14.10
N ARG A 541 23.28 28.99 -13.32
CA ARG A 541 24.28 30.07 -13.18
C ARG A 541 24.96 30.39 -14.51
N ALA A 542 25.32 29.38 -15.30
CA ALA A 542 25.87 29.54 -16.63
C ALA A 542 24.87 30.22 -17.59
N HIS A 543 23.59 29.81 -17.56
CA HIS A 543 22.52 30.43 -18.34
C HIS A 543 22.35 31.92 -18.01
N PHE A 544 22.35 32.26 -16.72
CA PHE A 544 22.32 33.66 -16.28
C PHE A 544 23.52 34.45 -16.82
N CYS A 545 24.74 33.94 -16.66
CA CYS A 545 25.95 34.63 -17.12
C CYS A 545 25.91 34.87 -18.63
N GLN A 546 25.49 33.86 -19.41
CA GLN A 546 25.36 33.97 -20.86
C GLN A 546 24.30 35.02 -21.26
N GLN A 547 23.16 35.05 -20.58
CA GLN A 547 22.11 36.03 -20.85
C GLN A 547 22.55 37.45 -20.51
N LEU A 548 23.18 37.66 -19.36
CA LEU A 548 23.71 38.96 -18.96
C LEU A 548 24.67 39.50 -20.03
N ILE A 549 25.58 38.65 -20.53
CA ILE A 549 26.50 39.02 -21.61
C ILE A 549 25.76 39.32 -22.92
N ASN A 550 24.78 38.50 -23.31
CA ASN A 550 24.01 38.73 -24.53
C ASN A 550 23.21 40.05 -24.47
N GLN A 551 22.63 40.39 -23.32
CA GLN A 551 21.93 41.66 -23.10
C GLN A 551 22.88 42.86 -23.23
N MET A 552 24.07 42.77 -22.61
CA MET A 552 25.09 43.82 -22.73
C MET A 552 25.54 44.05 -24.17
N MET A 553 25.73 42.97 -24.93
CA MET A 553 26.26 43.05 -26.30
C MET A 553 25.18 43.43 -27.33
N SER A 554 23.91 43.10 -27.09
CA SER A 554 22.78 43.48 -27.96
C SER A 554 22.51 44.99 -27.98
N ILE A 555 22.75 45.69 -26.85
CA ILE A 555 22.62 47.16 -26.75
C ILE A 555 23.50 47.89 -27.79
N LYS A 556 24.59 47.25 -28.25
CA LYS A 556 25.48 47.77 -29.30
C LYS A 556 24.84 47.82 -30.70
N ALA A 557 23.78 47.06 -30.97
CA ALA A 557 23.14 46.99 -32.30
C ALA A 557 22.07 48.08 -32.54
N GLY A 558 21.52 48.68 -31.49
CA GLY A 558 20.45 49.70 -31.58
C GLY A 558 20.95 51.14 -31.61
N SER A 559 22.16 51.42 -31.11
CA SER A 559 22.77 52.74 -31.18
C SER A 559 23.71 52.81 -32.38
N GLU A 560 23.23 53.36 -33.49
CA GLU A 560 24.08 54.00 -34.50
C GLU A 560 24.80 55.19 -33.84
N HIS A 561 25.80 54.93 -33.01
CA HIS A 561 26.81 55.91 -32.68
C HIS A 561 28.11 55.33 -33.18
N ARG A 562 28.51 55.84 -34.35
CA ARG A 562 29.89 55.76 -34.85
C ARG A 562 30.83 55.91 -33.65
N PRO A 563 31.91 55.12 -33.56
CA PRO A 563 33.02 55.55 -32.73
C PRO A 563 33.43 56.91 -33.30
N GLU A 564 33.19 57.98 -32.54
CA GLU A 564 33.85 59.25 -32.81
C GLU A 564 35.34 58.91 -32.74
N ALA A 565 35.93 58.76 -33.93
CA ALA A 565 37.35 58.72 -34.09
C ALA A 565 37.87 59.93 -33.30
N CYS A 566 38.72 59.66 -32.33
CA CYS A 566 39.44 60.68 -31.61
C CYS A 566 40.24 61.46 -32.67
N ILE A 567 39.68 62.56 -33.18
CA ILE A 567 40.39 63.49 -34.04
C ILE A 567 41.40 64.15 -33.10
N VAL A 568 42.59 63.58 -33.05
CA VAL A 568 43.76 64.23 -32.48
C VAL A 568 44.05 65.41 -33.39
N ASN A 569 43.51 66.57 -33.03
CA ASN A 569 44.04 67.82 -33.55
C ASN A 569 45.47 67.93 -33.01
N VAL A 570 46.42 67.81 -33.93
CA VAL A 570 47.85 67.98 -33.67
C VAL A 570 48.06 69.42 -33.19
N GLY A 571 48.21 69.59 -31.87
CA GLY A 571 48.58 70.88 -31.30
C GLY A 571 48.08 71.17 -29.88
N ASP A 572 48.20 70.24 -28.94
CA ASP A 572 48.55 70.59 -27.54
C ASP A 572 48.86 69.33 -26.72
N HIS A 573 50.12 69.14 -26.33
CA HIS A 573 50.51 68.12 -25.38
C HIS A 573 50.15 68.59 -23.95
N ASN A 574 48.92 68.36 -23.49
CA ASN A 574 48.56 68.10 -22.07
C ASN A 574 47.05 68.14 -21.79
N ARG A 575 46.25 67.36 -22.52
CA ARG A 575 45.00 66.84 -21.96
C ARG A 575 44.99 65.34 -22.17
N LEU A 576 45.21 64.60 -21.09
CA LEU A 576 44.71 63.23 -21.00
C LEU A 576 43.21 63.34 -21.31
N CYS A 577 42.79 63.00 -22.53
CA CYS A 577 41.40 62.66 -22.76
C CYS A 577 41.08 61.58 -21.72
N ASP A 578 40.10 61.82 -20.85
CA ASP A 578 39.58 60.78 -19.97
C ASP A 578 39.17 59.62 -20.86
N VAL A 579 40.00 58.57 -20.90
CA VAL A 579 39.77 57.40 -21.75
C VAL A 579 38.60 56.66 -21.12
N MET A 580 37.39 57.03 -21.53
CA MET A 580 36.17 56.36 -21.07
C MET A 580 36.16 54.92 -21.61
N PRO A 581 35.81 53.92 -20.77
CA PRO A 581 35.59 52.55 -21.22
C PRO A 581 34.54 52.51 -22.33
N SER A 582 34.52 51.46 -23.16
CA SER A 582 33.48 51.32 -24.18
C SER A 582 32.09 51.29 -23.54
N ALA A 583 31.04 51.68 -24.28
CA ALA A 583 29.67 51.69 -23.79
C ALA A 583 29.25 50.34 -23.16
N ALA A 584 29.70 49.22 -23.73
CA ALA A 584 29.46 47.88 -23.18
C ALA A 584 30.10 47.67 -21.80
N PHE A 585 31.33 48.14 -21.59
CA PHE A 585 32.00 48.06 -20.27
C PHE A 585 31.41 49.05 -19.26
N GLN A 586 30.87 50.19 -19.71
CA GLN A 586 30.14 51.11 -18.83
C GLN A 586 28.81 50.50 -18.37
N VAL A 587 28.06 49.86 -19.27
CA VAL A 587 26.83 49.11 -18.92
C VAL A 587 27.15 47.97 -17.97
N LEU A 588 28.19 47.17 -18.25
CA LEU A 588 28.66 46.12 -17.34
C LEU A 588 28.97 46.68 -15.95
N PHE A 589 29.73 47.78 -15.88
CA PHE A 589 30.09 48.39 -14.61
C PHE A 589 28.86 48.87 -13.83
N LEU A 590 27.87 49.46 -14.51
CA LEU A 590 26.62 49.88 -13.90
C LEU A 590 25.80 48.68 -13.39
N GLU A 591 25.66 47.62 -14.17
CA GLU A 591 24.93 46.41 -13.77
C GLU A 591 25.63 45.64 -12.64
N LEU A 592 26.96 45.53 -12.65
CA LEU A 592 27.70 44.95 -11.52
C LEU A 592 27.56 45.81 -10.26
N ARG A 593 27.41 47.13 -10.41
CA ARG A 593 27.15 48.03 -9.28
C ARG A 593 25.73 47.91 -8.75
N THR A 594 24.73 47.64 -9.60
CA THR A 594 23.37 47.34 -9.13
C THR A 594 23.36 46.03 -8.34
N VAL A 595 24.04 44.99 -8.83
CA VAL A 595 24.26 43.72 -8.11
C VAL A 595 24.89 43.95 -6.74
N ASN A 596 25.98 44.72 -6.68
CA ASN A 596 26.68 45.01 -5.42
C ASN A 596 25.83 45.83 -4.43
N LYS A 597 25.00 46.77 -4.93
CA LYS A 597 24.09 47.55 -4.08
C LYS A 597 23.07 46.67 -3.34
N HIS A 598 22.64 45.56 -3.94
CA HIS A 598 21.72 44.61 -3.29
C HIS A 598 22.43 43.74 -2.23
N ALA A 599 23.76 43.59 -2.30
CA ALA A 599 24.53 42.95 -1.22
C ALA A 599 24.77 43.88 -0.02
N GLU A 600 24.87 45.19 -0.22
CA GLU A 600 24.98 46.17 0.89
C GLU A 600 23.73 46.16 1.81
N GLU A 601 22.60 45.63 1.34
CA GLU A 601 21.37 45.44 2.12
C GLU A 601 21.42 44.19 3.04
N ASN A 602 22.58 43.51 3.18
CA ASN A 602 22.78 42.26 3.95
C ASN A 602 21.86 41.10 3.51
N VAL A 603 21.47 41.09 2.23
CA VAL A 603 20.55 40.07 1.69
C VAL A 603 21.31 38.79 1.31
N PHE A 604 22.57 38.88 0.91
CA PHE A 604 23.36 37.74 0.44
C PHE A 604 24.66 37.57 1.23
N GLU A 605 25.16 36.33 1.32
CA GLU A 605 26.50 36.08 1.83
C GLU A 605 27.55 36.69 0.87
N PRO A 606 28.56 37.40 1.40
CA PRO A 606 29.55 38.09 0.58
C PRO A 606 30.34 37.12 -0.30
N ASP A 607 30.61 35.91 0.18
CA ASP A 607 31.33 34.88 -0.56
C ASP A 607 30.53 34.38 -1.77
N TRP A 608 29.21 34.15 -1.60
CA TRP A 608 28.31 33.74 -2.68
C TRP A 608 28.26 34.75 -3.82
N LEU A 609 28.16 36.05 -3.50
CA LEU A 609 28.15 37.11 -4.51
C LEU A 609 29.49 37.19 -5.24
N MET A 610 30.61 37.07 -4.52
CA MET A 610 31.94 37.12 -5.11
C MET A 610 32.19 35.95 -6.08
N GLU A 611 31.65 34.77 -5.80
CA GLU A 611 31.67 33.64 -6.73
C GLU A 611 30.85 33.93 -8.00
N LEU A 612 29.64 34.46 -7.87
CA LEU A 612 28.82 34.85 -9.03
C LEU A 612 29.54 35.89 -9.90
N LEU A 613 30.14 36.92 -9.29
CA LEU A 613 30.92 37.94 -10.01
C LEU A 613 32.12 37.33 -10.74
N ARG A 614 32.80 36.36 -10.11
CA ARG A 614 33.91 35.62 -10.73
C ARG A 614 33.44 34.87 -11.97
N GLU A 615 32.32 34.19 -11.90
CA GLU A 615 31.73 33.46 -13.03
C GLU A 615 31.35 34.40 -14.18
N VAL A 616 30.68 35.53 -13.90
CA VAL A 616 30.35 36.53 -14.92
C VAL A 616 31.61 37.02 -15.64
N VAL A 617 32.69 37.31 -14.90
CA VAL A 617 33.96 37.76 -15.47
C VAL A 617 34.61 36.66 -16.33
N GLN A 618 34.58 35.40 -15.87
CA GLN A 618 35.09 34.27 -16.65
C GLN A 618 34.32 34.06 -17.95
N THR A 619 32.98 34.08 -17.90
CA THR A 619 32.13 33.96 -19.09
C THR A 619 32.35 35.12 -20.05
N LEU A 620 32.59 36.34 -19.54
CA LEU A 620 32.94 37.50 -20.37
C LEU A 620 34.26 37.27 -21.12
N PHE A 621 35.30 36.78 -20.45
CA PHE A 621 36.57 36.46 -21.11
C PHE A 621 36.42 35.36 -22.16
N LEU A 622 35.64 34.33 -21.88
CA LEU A 622 35.31 33.27 -22.84
C LEU A 622 34.59 33.84 -24.06
N TRP A 623 33.59 34.70 -23.85
CA TRP A 623 32.86 35.36 -24.92
C TRP A 623 33.78 36.24 -25.79
N ILE A 624 34.65 37.05 -25.17
CA ILE A 624 35.63 37.89 -25.90
C ILE A 624 36.57 37.01 -26.73
N SER A 625 37.07 35.92 -26.16
CA SER A 625 37.99 35.00 -26.85
C SER A 625 37.32 34.28 -28.03
N ASN A 626 36.02 33.99 -27.94
CA ASN A 626 35.27 33.34 -29.02
C ASN A 626 34.84 34.32 -30.12
N ASN A 627 34.73 35.62 -29.82
CA ASN A 627 34.35 36.67 -30.77
C ASN A 627 35.55 37.53 -31.22
N LYS A 628 36.72 36.91 -31.41
CA LYS A 628 37.95 37.60 -31.86
C LYS A 628 37.78 38.35 -33.19
N GLU A 629 36.90 37.87 -34.07
CA GLU A 629 36.63 38.50 -35.39
C GLU A 629 35.90 39.85 -35.27
N MET A 630 35.04 40.04 -34.26
CA MET A 630 34.33 41.31 -34.01
C MET A 630 35.26 42.43 -33.53
N TRP A 631 36.47 42.08 -33.10
CA TRP A 631 37.49 42.98 -32.58
C TRP A 631 38.79 42.94 -33.40
N ALA A 632 38.82 42.16 -34.49
CA ALA A 632 39.91 42.20 -35.45
C ALA A 632 39.82 43.54 -36.18
N LEU A 633 40.76 44.44 -35.91
CA LEU A 633 40.97 45.62 -36.74
C LEU A 633 41.24 45.13 -38.17
N THR A 634 40.28 45.32 -39.06
CA THR A 634 40.50 45.12 -40.50
C THR A 634 41.62 46.06 -40.94
N GLU A 635 42.57 45.60 -41.76
CA GLU A 635 43.66 46.45 -42.30
C GLU A 635 43.14 47.70 -43.06
N GLU A 636 41.87 47.72 -43.45
CA GLU A 636 41.17 48.89 -43.98
C GLU A 636 41.03 50.04 -42.97
N ASP A 637 40.94 49.76 -41.67
CA ASP A 637 40.89 50.78 -40.61
C ASP A 637 42.28 51.38 -40.32
N LEU A 638 43.35 50.62 -40.58
CA LEU A 638 44.74 51.08 -40.47
C LEU A 638 45.21 51.87 -41.72
N THR A 639 44.61 51.62 -42.88
CA THR A 639 44.94 52.34 -44.13
C THR A 639 44.21 53.67 -44.27
N ARG A 640 42.99 53.83 -43.72
CA ARG A 640 42.30 55.13 -43.66
C ARG A 640 42.96 56.14 -42.72
N GLN A 641 43.69 55.71 -41.70
CA GLN A 641 44.48 56.63 -40.86
C GLN A 641 45.76 57.14 -41.55
N ASN A 642 46.23 56.46 -42.59
CA ASN A 642 47.48 56.82 -43.29
C ASN A 642 47.26 57.54 -44.63
N SER A 643 46.04 57.58 -45.18
CA SER A 643 45.75 58.26 -46.45
C SER A 643 45.50 59.76 -46.32
N ASP A 644 45.16 60.27 -45.14
CA ASP A 644 44.87 61.71 -44.93
C ASP A 644 46.13 62.55 -44.60
N VAL A 645 47.34 61.99 -44.77
CA VAL A 645 48.62 62.68 -44.51
C VAL A 645 49.37 63.08 -45.80
N TYR A 646 48.84 62.80 -46.99
CA TYR A 646 49.53 63.11 -48.26
C TYR A 646 48.82 64.01 -49.27
N ASP A 647 47.72 64.67 -48.90
CA ASP A 647 47.16 65.78 -49.69
C ASP A 647 46.99 67.04 -48.83
N GLN A 648 48.10 67.75 -48.61
CA GLN A 648 48.15 69.21 -48.38
C GLN A 648 49.48 69.80 -48.82
#